data_AF-A0A7J2LB05-F1
#
_entry.id   AF-A0A7J2LB05-F1
#
_cell.length_a   1.000
_cell.length_b   1.000
_cell.length_c   1.000
_cell.angle_alpha   90.00
_cell.angle_beta   90.00
_cell.angle_gamma   90.00
#
_symmetry.space_group_name_H-M   'P 1'
#
loop_
_entity.id
_entity.type
_entity.pdbx_description
1 polymer ?
#
loop_
_entity_poly.entity_id
_entity_poly.type
_entity_poly.pdbx_seq_one_letter_code
_entity_poly.pdbx_strand_id
1 'polypeptide(L)'
;MRVCCSEGALRKFNYDFVKFVEEGVRPESTGRFFYDIVPELKSLKVGSYELYSHQLRAYEFLERGCNVILVSGTGSGKTEAWALYALRNHVRVLAVYPTLALTSDQILRLEKYYDAIGLGHKVLKVNSREASILKSVYGGDVYRVIGDALLVITNPAFLMSDLKRTTHYSSKSYLGDFLEKVDLIVVDELDCYRSRGATLLVTMLEIISKFIARKPPQICVLTATLGNPETLKELLEKITGRKTYIVRGKPFKVKNITYLILGKSLEKFWKQLLDNIDRIEETAPEVIPLIRNFDDFKTHYPDIVAILRDKGFKIPEIFAKASEIIKEYASSDEDGVTIVFTRSIRSAEKLAKEVRSQLPETFRDRVYAHHHLISKDKRREIEEKARKGEVKVIISPRTLVQGIDIGTVVRIVHYGLPQTVREFRQREGRKGRREEIPFTESIIIPIYSWDRKLLEAGVDKLKKWTELPLENVFINPDNKYPKLFRALYKVRKGIELSQDEMKLLLDMKLIEKARGLSSIAFFLTNLGKRVWRYFNFYEFGPAYGVKRVLEKEEGMEVLEEVSRRDFIEKLQVGCFDPSSDAIVTEITEGRNIIEKPILKAISESHELASAHERYMLTKYIWGEYANLLSDYARGKLFSRVRIFITIPLNGFGRLFEHPEAVEWIIESSKPRVIKYGRECRVLHRMETIELDVDTCGVYEDFTYGYRYELDPEEDTDLIKAALALLKVILRLSSLRISPEEIEYDVVKGTNFRFFILWEPEASGILEKMDWKLVRSIVREYKPDRMTEFLLWAVDEEAMLYILEKNISLDSLKEVVERVIDYIEGIELIEVVKLGKVRVPKPRKELNLVAIDLLTFNLKDEEKLHIISLYNGEKSWNITLGKQIEPGDILGIFNEAIGKDTVILHYSTISKLVHLLSEYPLIESMLTVKESKGQIVNVYKFAKETLCLNIAPLVEVAYKLGIKGLKISHLNLNSMLIGYRNGRISFDKLIEYAKETGIRNAKAIYQIYLVSEAVRKRLY
;
A
#
# COMPACT_ATOMS: atom_id res chain seq x y z
N MET A 1 29.29 -0.72 29.78
CA MET A 1 28.67 0.25 28.85
C MET A 1 27.92 1.30 29.67
N ARG A 2 28.16 2.59 29.43
CA ARG A 2 27.50 3.72 30.09
C ARG A 2 26.33 4.21 29.23
N VAL A 3 25.14 4.24 29.82
CA VAL A 3 23.91 4.79 29.24
C VAL A 3 23.30 5.77 30.22
N CYS A 4 23.16 7.03 29.83
CA CYS A 4 22.60 8.06 30.68
C CYS A 4 21.06 7.98 30.67
N CYS A 5 20.42 8.22 31.81
CA CYS A 5 18.97 8.24 31.87
C CYS A 5 18.42 9.60 31.40
N SER A 6 17.46 9.59 30.49
CA SER A 6 16.85 10.80 29.92
C SER A 6 16.05 11.60 30.95
N GLU A 7 15.61 10.99 32.06
CA GLU A 7 14.79 11.64 33.08
C GLU A 7 15.42 12.92 33.64
N GLY A 8 16.74 12.93 33.87
CA GLY A 8 17.46 14.11 34.35
C GLY A 8 17.42 15.27 33.35
N ALA A 9 17.63 14.99 32.07
CA ALA A 9 17.55 15.97 31.00
C ALA A 9 16.13 16.53 30.83
N LEU A 10 15.11 15.67 30.91
CA LEU A 10 13.71 16.10 30.84
C LEU A 10 13.33 17.02 32.00
N ARG A 11 13.72 16.66 33.23
CA ARG A 11 13.47 17.49 34.41
C ARG A 11 14.24 18.82 34.37
N LYS A 12 15.48 18.84 33.87
CA LYS A 12 16.30 20.06 33.67
C LYS A 12 15.58 21.12 32.82
N PHE A 13 14.84 20.70 31.79
CA PHE A 13 14.05 21.61 30.95
C PHE A 13 12.59 21.75 31.38
N ASN A 14 12.22 21.26 32.56
CA ASN A 14 10.85 21.28 33.08
C ASN A 14 9.83 20.63 32.12
N TYR A 15 10.21 19.51 31.49
CA TYR A 15 9.27 18.71 30.71
C TYR A 15 8.39 17.85 31.61
N ASP A 16 7.09 17.90 31.36
CA ASP A 16 6.10 16.96 31.88
C ASP A 16 6.07 15.73 30.97
N PHE A 17 6.19 14.55 31.56
CA PHE A 17 6.24 13.30 30.82
C PHE A 17 5.58 12.16 31.59
N VAL A 18 5.22 11.11 30.87
CA VAL A 18 4.84 9.82 31.46
C VAL A 18 5.92 8.80 31.18
N LYS A 19 6.27 8.04 32.21
CA LYS A 19 7.28 7.00 32.17
C LYS A 19 6.61 5.64 32.31
N PHE A 20 6.94 4.71 31.41
CA PHE A 20 6.59 3.30 31.58
C PHE A 20 7.77 2.40 31.23
N VAL A 21 7.82 1.23 31.84
CA VAL A 21 8.94 0.30 31.76
C VAL A 21 8.45 -1.02 31.19
N GLU A 22 9.11 -1.48 30.14
CA GLU A 22 8.96 -2.83 29.60
C GLU A 22 10.15 -3.68 30.08
N GLU A 23 9.88 -4.78 30.75
CA GLU A 23 10.92 -5.70 31.22
C GLU A 23 11.55 -6.48 30.05
N GLY A 24 12.81 -6.88 30.25
CA GLY A 24 13.56 -7.63 29.25
C GLY A 24 12.95 -9.01 28.97
N VAL A 25 13.09 -9.48 27.73
CA VAL A 25 12.65 -10.81 27.30
C VAL A 25 13.86 -11.56 26.77
N ARG A 26 14.07 -12.80 27.23
CA ARG A 26 15.09 -13.70 26.70
C ARG A 26 14.43 -14.95 26.09
N PRO A 27 14.92 -15.47 24.96
CA PRO A 27 14.46 -16.76 24.45
C PRO A 27 14.86 -17.91 25.37
N GLU A 28 14.18 -19.04 25.24
CA GLU A 28 14.49 -20.27 26.00
C GLU A 28 15.79 -20.89 25.48
N SER A 29 16.73 -21.15 26.37
CA SER A 29 18.00 -21.80 26.06
C SER A 29 17.91 -23.34 26.16
N THR A 30 18.87 -24.06 25.58
CA THR A 30 18.81 -25.52 25.39
C THR A 30 19.85 -26.33 26.15
N GLY A 31 20.78 -25.69 26.86
CA GLY A 31 21.96 -26.28 27.48
C GLY A 31 23.07 -26.65 26.49
N ARG A 32 22.87 -26.46 25.18
CA ARG A 32 23.89 -26.69 24.14
C ARG A 32 24.52 -25.39 23.71
N PHE A 33 25.80 -25.42 23.35
CA PHE A 33 26.58 -24.27 22.92
C PHE A 33 26.86 -24.30 21.42
N PHE A 34 27.25 -23.16 20.86
CA PHE A 34 27.59 -23.08 19.43
C PHE A 34 28.77 -23.99 19.08
N TYR A 35 29.74 -24.12 19.99
CA TYR A 35 30.85 -25.05 19.80
C TYR A 35 30.46 -26.54 19.82
N ASP A 36 29.28 -26.89 20.38
CA ASP A 36 28.81 -28.28 20.33
C ASP A 36 28.36 -28.68 18.92
N ILE A 37 28.05 -27.70 18.07
CA ILE A 37 27.67 -27.91 16.67
C ILE A 37 28.87 -27.70 15.74
N VAL A 38 29.66 -26.65 15.96
CA VAL A 38 30.87 -26.31 15.18
C VAL A 38 32.04 -26.08 16.16
N PRO A 39 32.83 -27.12 16.48
CA PRO A 39 33.89 -27.06 17.50
C PRO A 39 34.93 -25.95 17.31
N GLU A 40 35.23 -25.58 16.07
CA GLU A 40 36.18 -24.54 15.68
C GLU A 40 35.78 -23.15 16.18
N LEU A 41 34.48 -22.93 16.43
CA LEU A 41 33.98 -21.68 16.98
C LEU A 41 34.41 -21.44 18.43
N LYS A 42 35.02 -22.42 19.13
CA LYS A 42 35.64 -22.20 20.46
C LYS A 42 36.67 -21.08 20.47
N SER A 43 37.32 -20.83 19.33
CA SER A 43 38.27 -19.72 19.14
C SER A 43 37.62 -18.34 19.23
N LEU A 44 36.29 -18.25 19.10
CA LEU A 44 35.52 -17.01 19.14
C LEU A 44 34.70 -16.93 20.43
N LYS A 45 34.51 -15.72 20.96
CA LYS A 45 33.63 -15.45 22.11
C LYS A 45 32.22 -16.06 21.93
N VAL A 46 31.70 -16.00 20.70
CA VAL A 46 30.37 -16.52 20.36
C VAL A 46 30.26 -18.03 20.45
N GLY A 47 31.38 -18.78 20.36
CA GLY A 47 31.35 -20.24 20.47
C GLY A 47 30.77 -20.70 21.80
N SER A 48 31.00 -19.91 22.87
CA SER A 48 30.50 -20.17 24.22
C SER A 48 29.06 -19.71 24.46
N TYR A 49 28.36 -19.23 23.42
CA TYR A 49 26.96 -18.84 23.56
C TYR A 49 26.06 -20.06 23.48
N GLU A 50 25.03 -20.07 24.32
CA GLU A 50 24.03 -21.13 24.37
C GLU A 50 23.04 -20.99 23.22
N LEU A 51 22.66 -22.12 22.63
CA LEU A 51 21.65 -22.21 21.58
C LEU A 51 20.26 -21.99 22.17
N TYR A 52 19.50 -21.12 21.52
CA TYR A 52 18.07 -20.98 21.77
C TYR A 52 17.29 -22.16 21.17
N SER A 53 16.15 -22.49 21.78
CA SER A 53 15.31 -23.62 21.38
C SER A 53 14.84 -23.54 19.92
N HIS A 54 14.51 -22.35 19.44
CA HIS A 54 14.14 -22.13 18.04
C HIS A 54 15.32 -22.24 17.08
N GLN A 55 16.55 -21.90 17.51
CA GLN A 55 17.76 -22.06 16.69
C GLN A 55 18.07 -23.54 16.50
N LEU A 56 18.08 -24.32 17.59
CA LEU A 56 18.37 -25.75 17.56
C LEU A 56 17.33 -26.51 16.71
N ARG A 57 16.03 -26.23 16.90
CA ARG A 57 14.97 -26.87 16.09
C ARG A 57 15.11 -26.56 14.60
N ALA A 58 15.38 -25.30 14.25
CA ALA A 58 15.58 -24.91 12.86
C ALA A 58 16.80 -25.60 12.25
N TYR A 59 17.91 -25.66 12.98
CA TYR A 59 19.10 -26.43 12.61
C TYR A 59 18.78 -27.92 12.36
N GLU A 60 18.06 -28.57 13.26
CA GLU A 60 17.68 -29.99 13.14
C GLU A 60 16.80 -30.27 11.92
N PHE A 61 15.88 -29.36 11.56
CA PHE A 61 15.08 -29.53 10.35
C PHE A 61 15.91 -29.34 9.08
N LEU A 62 16.87 -28.40 9.08
CA LEU A 62 17.79 -28.21 7.96
C LEU A 62 18.70 -29.44 7.76
N GLU A 63 19.22 -30.02 8.84
CA GLU A 63 19.98 -31.29 8.81
C GLU A 63 19.18 -32.44 8.18
N ARG A 64 17.86 -32.50 8.42
CA ARG A 64 16.96 -33.50 7.80
C ARG A 64 16.62 -33.20 6.33
N GLY A 65 17.24 -32.19 5.71
CA GLY A 65 16.98 -31.82 4.33
C GLY A 65 15.66 -31.07 4.11
N CYS A 66 15.00 -30.59 5.17
CA CYS A 66 13.72 -29.87 5.10
C CYS A 66 13.92 -28.37 4.85
N ASN A 67 12.87 -27.70 4.39
CA ASN A 67 12.81 -26.24 4.40
C ASN A 67 12.35 -25.72 5.77
N VAL A 68 12.71 -24.48 6.09
CA VAL A 68 12.36 -23.86 7.37
C VAL A 68 11.78 -22.46 7.16
N ILE A 69 10.70 -22.16 7.87
CA ILE A 69 10.18 -20.79 8.05
C ILE A 69 10.35 -20.46 9.53
N LEU A 70 11.36 -19.67 9.87
CA LEU A 70 11.64 -19.24 11.24
C LEU A 70 10.95 -17.89 11.52
N VAL A 71 9.86 -17.96 12.29
CA VAL A 71 9.08 -16.80 12.73
C VAL A 71 9.53 -16.39 14.13
N SER A 72 10.37 -15.35 14.21
CA SER A 72 10.85 -14.81 15.47
C SER A 72 11.17 -13.32 15.37
N GLY A 73 10.97 -12.58 16.47
CA GLY A 73 11.25 -11.15 16.53
C GLY A 73 12.73 -10.79 16.36
N THR A 74 13.05 -9.51 16.39
CA THR A 74 14.44 -9.02 16.27
C THR A 74 15.29 -9.48 17.46
N GLY A 75 16.60 -9.65 17.23
CA GLY A 75 17.57 -9.98 18.28
C GLY A 75 17.60 -11.45 18.74
N SER A 76 16.71 -12.32 18.25
CA SER A 76 16.63 -13.73 18.69
C SER A 76 17.68 -14.67 18.09
N GLY A 77 18.72 -14.15 17.42
CA GLY A 77 19.77 -14.97 16.81
C GLY A 77 19.29 -15.84 15.62
N LYS A 78 18.34 -15.34 14.82
CA LYS A 78 17.79 -16.07 13.66
C LYS A 78 18.86 -16.49 12.64
N THR A 79 19.89 -15.66 12.46
CA THR A 79 20.97 -15.92 11.50
C THR A 79 21.74 -17.20 11.84
N GLU A 80 21.97 -17.47 13.13
CA GLU A 80 22.76 -18.62 13.55
C GLU A 80 22.05 -19.96 13.39
N ALA A 81 20.73 -19.96 13.30
CA ALA A 81 19.95 -21.17 13.02
C ALA A 81 20.38 -21.85 11.71
N TRP A 82 20.57 -21.08 10.63
CA TRP A 82 21.03 -21.61 9.34
C TRP A 82 22.54 -21.57 9.19
N ALA A 83 23.22 -20.59 9.79
CA ALA A 83 24.67 -20.43 9.63
C ALA A 83 25.42 -21.62 10.24
N LEU A 84 25.01 -22.12 11.40
CA LEU A 84 25.65 -23.30 12.02
C LEU A 84 25.49 -24.56 11.15
N TYR A 85 24.32 -24.75 10.53
CA TYR A 85 24.08 -25.80 9.55
C TYR A 85 25.00 -25.67 8.33
N ALA A 86 25.13 -24.46 7.79
CA ALA A 86 25.94 -24.19 6.62
C ALA A 86 27.44 -24.40 6.89
N LEU A 87 27.93 -23.95 8.05
CA LEU A 87 29.32 -24.10 8.48
C LEU A 87 29.69 -25.57 8.68
N ARG A 88 28.89 -26.32 9.46
CA ARG A 88 29.15 -27.72 9.79
C ARG A 88 29.24 -28.63 8.56
N ASN A 89 28.37 -28.40 7.57
CA ASN A 89 28.26 -29.27 6.39
C ASN A 89 28.86 -28.66 5.12
N HIS A 90 29.57 -27.53 5.22
CA HIS A 90 30.14 -26.79 4.08
C HIS A 90 29.14 -26.55 2.93
N VAL A 91 27.91 -26.18 3.29
CA VAL A 91 26.78 -25.99 2.36
C VAL A 91 27.01 -24.75 1.50
N ARG A 92 26.68 -24.82 0.19
CA ARG A 92 26.65 -23.63 -0.66
C ARG A 92 25.37 -22.82 -0.43
N VAL A 93 25.53 -21.62 0.11
CA VAL A 93 24.41 -20.77 0.56
C VAL A 93 24.31 -19.49 -0.26
N LEU A 94 23.14 -19.24 -0.84
CA LEU A 94 22.74 -17.91 -1.27
C LEU A 94 21.99 -17.22 -0.12
N ALA A 95 22.57 -16.20 0.49
CA ALA A 95 21.89 -15.40 1.50
C ALA A 95 21.37 -14.09 0.90
N VAL A 96 20.05 -13.94 0.85
CA VAL A 96 19.36 -12.77 0.32
C VAL A 96 18.91 -11.90 1.49
N TYR A 97 19.55 -10.74 1.62
CA TYR A 97 19.24 -9.74 2.62
C TYR A 97 18.55 -8.54 1.97
N PRO A 98 17.61 -7.86 2.63
CA PRO A 98 16.97 -6.65 2.09
C PRO A 98 17.99 -5.65 1.59
N THR A 99 19.04 -5.44 2.38
CA THR A 99 20.01 -4.42 2.10
C THR A 99 21.37 -4.77 2.71
N LEU A 100 22.43 -4.67 1.88
CA LEU A 100 23.75 -5.18 2.24
C LEU A 100 24.54 -4.25 3.17
N ALA A 101 24.51 -2.93 2.93
CA ALA A 101 25.09 -1.94 3.84
C ALA A 101 24.50 -2.06 5.27
N LEU A 102 23.21 -2.39 5.26
CA LEU A 102 22.30 -2.55 6.38
C LEU A 102 22.55 -3.86 7.15
N THR A 103 23.16 -4.87 6.53
CA THR A 103 23.46 -6.18 7.13
C THR A 103 24.95 -6.36 7.44
N SER A 104 25.77 -5.33 7.22
CA SER A 104 27.25 -5.40 7.32
C SER A 104 27.73 -6.12 8.58
N ASP A 105 27.09 -5.90 9.73
CA ASP A 105 27.39 -6.58 10.99
C ASP A 105 27.14 -8.09 10.96
N GLN A 106 25.95 -8.53 10.51
CA GLN A 106 25.69 -9.96 10.40
C GLN A 106 26.63 -10.58 9.38
N ILE A 107 26.99 -9.83 8.32
CA ILE A 107 27.91 -10.32 7.31
C ILE A 107 29.34 -10.43 7.85
N LEU A 108 29.86 -9.40 8.53
CA LEU A 108 31.18 -9.44 9.18
C LEU A 108 31.24 -10.57 10.21
N ARG A 109 30.13 -10.82 10.89
CA ARG A 109 29.98 -11.93 11.82
C ARG A 109 30.04 -13.28 11.10
N LEU A 110 29.35 -13.43 9.97
CA LEU A 110 29.44 -14.64 9.13
C LEU A 110 30.86 -14.81 8.57
N GLU A 111 31.50 -13.75 8.06
CA GLU A 111 32.90 -13.75 7.59
C GLU A 111 33.82 -14.29 8.69
N LYS A 112 33.69 -13.80 9.92
CA LYS A 112 34.44 -14.32 11.08
C LYS A 112 34.17 -15.80 11.39
N TYR A 113 32.94 -16.27 11.23
CA TYR A 113 32.61 -17.67 11.47
C TYR A 113 33.25 -18.58 10.41
N TYR A 114 33.23 -18.15 9.15
CA TYR A 114 33.89 -18.87 8.06
C TYR A 114 35.42 -18.78 8.17
N ASP A 115 35.98 -17.66 8.62
CA ASP A 115 37.42 -17.51 8.92
C ASP A 115 37.88 -18.49 9.99
N ALA A 116 37.09 -18.68 11.06
CA ALA A 116 37.42 -19.61 12.15
C ALA A 116 37.55 -21.08 11.70
N ILE A 117 36.88 -21.47 10.61
CA ILE A 117 37.01 -22.80 9.99
C ILE A 117 37.94 -22.80 8.76
N GLY A 118 38.70 -21.73 8.53
CA GLY A 118 39.66 -21.62 7.41
C GLY A 118 39.04 -21.34 6.03
N LEU A 119 37.76 -20.95 5.98
CA LEU A 119 36.98 -20.79 4.74
C LEU A 119 36.49 -19.35 4.48
N GLY A 120 37.03 -18.33 5.16
CA GLY A 120 36.57 -16.95 4.95
C GLY A 120 36.76 -16.42 3.53
N HIS A 121 37.81 -16.87 2.81
CA HIS A 121 38.01 -16.57 1.39
C HIS A 121 36.90 -17.10 0.45
N LYS A 122 35.99 -17.95 0.95
CA LYS A 122 34.83 -18.48 0.23
C LYS A 122 33.53 -17.71 0.51
N VAL A 123 33.59 -16.62 1.27
CA VAL A 123 32.45 -15.72 1.54
C VAL A 123 32.56 -14.51 0.63
N LEU A 124 31.55 -14.27 -0.21
CA LEU A 124 31.53 -13.15 -1.14
C LEU A 124 30.24 -12.34 -1.03
N LYS A 125 30.40 -11.02 -0.93
CA LYS A 125 29.32 -10.05 -1.13
C LYS A 125 29.21 -9.76 -2.61
N VAL A 126 28.02 -9.91 -3.19
CA VAL A 126 27.81 -9.66 -4.62
C VAL A 126 26.58 -8.76 -4.82
N ASN A 127 26.83 -7.54 -5.25
CA ASN A 127 25.82 -6.59 -5.73
C ASN A 127 26.40 -5.77 -6.91
N SER A 128 25.68 -4.76 -7.41
CA SER A 128 26.13 -3.97 -8.57
C SER A 128 27.54 -3.35 -8.41
N ARG A 129 27.86 -2.83 -7.22
CA ARG A 129 29.18 -2.24 -6.92
C ARG A 129 30.21 -3.34 -6.69
N GLU A 130 29.92 -4.27 -5.79
CA GLU A 130 30.85 -5.33 -5.41
C GLU A 130 31.21 -6.21 -6.61
N ALA A 131 30.26 -6.50 -7.51
CA ALA A 131 30.55 -7.20 -8.75
C ALA A 131 31.50 -6.40 -9.67
N SER A 132 31.38 -5.07 -9.69
CA SER A 132 32.29 -4.20 -10.45
C SER A 132 33.69 -4.18 -9.82
N ILE A 133 33.78 -4.13 -8.49
CA ILE A 133 35.05 -4.21 -7.74
C ILE A 133 35.71 -5.57 -7.98
N LEU A 134 34.98 -6.67 -7.78
CA LEU A 134 35.47 -8.02 -8.02
C LEU A 134 35.92 -8.20 -9.47
N LYS A 135 35.21 -7.62 -10.44
CA LYS A 135 35.62 -7.63 -11.85
C LYS A 135 36.89 -6.81 -12.09
N SER A 136 37.09 -5.70 -11.40
CA SER A 136 38.34 -4.94 -11.48
C SER A 136 39.55 -5.68 -10.88
N VAL A 137 39.32 -6.48 -9.84
CA VAL A 137 40.35 -7.24 -9.13
C VAL A 137 40.69 -8.56 -9.86
N TYR A 138 39.67 -9.33 -10.26
CA TYR A 138 39.83 -10.68 -10.81
C TYR A 138 39.65 -10.73 -12.34
N GLY A 139 39.34 -9.62 -13.01
CA GLY A 139 39.13 -9.59 -14.45
C GLY A 139 38.04 -10.57 -14.91
N GLY A 140 38.37 -11.40 -15.90
CA GLY A 140 37.48 -12.45 -16.42
C GLY A 140 37.23 -13.61 -15.46
N ASP A 141 38.12 -13.82 -14.48
CA ASP A 141 38.01 -14.91 -13.49
C ASP A 141 36.92 -14.66 -12.45
N VAL A 142 36.36 -13.45 -12.38
CA VAL A 142 35.29 -13.08 -11.41
C VAL A 142 34.14 -14.08 -11.39
N TYR A 143 33.74 -14.61 -12.55
CA TYR A 143 32.65 -15.59 -12.64
C TYR A 143 33.01 -16.93 -12.00
N ARG A 144 34.27 -17.39 -12.18
CA ARG A 144 34.78 -18.60 -11.56
C ARG A 144 34.92 -18.43 -10.05
N VAL A 145 35.47 -17.30 -9.61
CA VAL A 145 35.61 -16.96 -8.19
C VAL A 145 34.26 -16.97 -7.47
N ILE A 146 33.24 -16.32 -8.07
CA ILE A 146 31.87 -16.33 -7.51
C ILE A 146 31.26 -17.75 -7.57
N GLY A 147 31.45 -18.48 -8.68
CA GLY A 147 30.96 -19.85 -8.84
C GLY A 147 31.57 -20.86 -7.87
N ASP A 148 32.76 -20.58 -7.33
CA ASP A 148 33.50 -21.43 -6.38
C ASP A 148 33.31 -21.02 -4.91
N ALA A 149 32.50 -20.00 -4.64
CA ALA A 149 32.17 -19.55 -3.29
C ALA A 149 31.33 -20.58 -2.53
N LEU A 150 31.35 -20.50 -1.19
CA LEU A 150 30.45 -21.26 -0.31
C LEU A 150 29.30 -20.39 0.19
N LEU A 151 29.53 -19.10 0.43
CA LEU A 151 28.48 -18.18 0.85
C LEU A 151 28.49 -16.96 -0.06
N VAL A 152 27.41 -16.79 -0.82
CA VAL A 152 27.17 -15.57 -1.59
C VAL A 152 26.07 -14.78 -0.92
N ILE A 153 26.39 -13.53 -0.59
CA ILE A 153 25.48 -12.61 0.10
C ILE A 153 25.07 -11.53 -0.89
N THR A 154 23.77 -11.40 -1.11
CA THR A 154 23.22 -10.47 -2.09
C THR A 154 21.94 -9.81 -1.60
N ASN A 155 21.34 -8.96 -2.45
CA ASN A 155 20.03 -8.35 -2.21
C ASN A 155 19.04 -8.71 -3.35
N PRO A 156 17.72 -8.62 -3.12
CA PRO A 156 16.73 -9.01 -4.11
C PRO A 156 16.83 -8.23 -5.43
N ALA A 157 17.16 -6.94 -5.39
CA ALA A 157 17.26 -6.12 -6.60
C ALA A 157 18.40 -6.58 -7.51
N PHE A 158 19.57 -6.86 -6.93
CA PHE A 158 20.70 -7.40 -7.68
C PHE A 158 20.40 -8.83 -8.16
N LEU A 159 19.87 -9.68 -7.28
CA LEU A 159 19.48 -11.04 -7.63
C LEU A 159 18.52 -11.04 -8.84
N MET A 160 17.49 -10.19 -8.82
CA MET A 160 16.56 -10.05 -9.94
C MET A 160 17.26 -9.57 -11.22
N SER A 161 18.11 -8.56 -11.12
CA SER A 161 18.89 -8.05 -12.26
C SER A 161 19.79 -9.15 -12.87
N ASP A 162 20.46 -9.93 -12.03
CA ASP A 162 21.34 -11.00 -12.47
C ASP A 162 20.57 -12.20 -13.03
N LEU A 163 19.40 -12.54 -12.45
CA LEU A 163 18.47 -13.50 -13.05
C LEU A 163 18.09 -13.08 -14.48
N LYS A 164 17.83 -11.79 -14.74
CA LYS A 164 17.57 -11.35 -16.12
C LYS A 164 18.77 -11.58 -17.03
N ARG A 165 20.01 -11.41 -16.55
CA ARG A 165 21.24 -11.65 -17.33
C ARG A 165 21.37 -13.11 -17.76
N THR A 166 20.87 -14.06 -16.97
CA THR A 166 20.86 -15.49 -17.36
C THR A 166 20.01 -15.80 -18.62
N THR A 167 19.20 -14.84 -19.06
CA THR A 167 18.36 -14.94 -20.28
C THR A 167 18.98 -14.23 -21.50
N HIS A 168 20.13 -13.58 -21.35
CA HIS A 168 20.78 -12.82 -22.43
C HIS A 168 22.12 -13.46 -22.82
N TYR A 169 22.34 -13.67 -24.11
CA TYR A 169 23.62 -14.17 -24.62
C TYR A 169 24.75 -13.13 -24.55
N SER A 170 24.42 -11.84 -24.63
CA SER A 170 25.40 -10.75 -24.67
C SER A 170 25.93 -10.32 -23.29
N SER A 171 25.30 -10.77 -22.19
CA SER A 171 25.71 -10.41 -20.83
C SER A 171 25.81 -11.64 -19.95
N LYS A 172 27.03 -12.01 -19.56
CA LYS A 172 27.24 -13.12 -18.62
C LYS A 172 26.69 -12.75 -17.23
N SER A 173 25.97 -13.69 -16.62
CA SER A 173 25.46 -13.57 -15.25
C SER A 173 26.60 -13.80 -14.26
N TYR A 174 26.64 -12.99 -13.20
CA TYR A 174 27.63 -13.13 -12.13
C TYR A 174 27.33 -14.32 -11.22
N LEU A 175 26.05 -14.56 -10.93
CA LEU A 175 25.59 -15.59 -10.01
C LEU A 175 25.27 -16.92 -10.70
N GLY A 176 25.18 -16.97 -12.04
CA GLY A 176 24.68 -18.14 -12.78
C GLY A 176 25.35 -19.45 -12.40
N ASP A 177 26.69 -19.51 -12.48
CA ASP A 177 27.47 -20.72 -12.15
C ASP A 177 27.33 -21.12 -10.68
N PHE A 178 27.14 -20.15 -9.77
CA PHE A 178 26.89 -20.39 -8.35
C PHE A 178 25.47 -20.92 -8.11
N LEU A 179 24.45 -20.29 -8.73
CA LEU A 179 23.04 -20.66 -8.62
C LEU A 179 22.75 -22.05 -9.18
N GLU A 180 23.49 -22.51 -10.20
CA GLU A 180 23.40 -23.90 -10.67
C GLU A 180 23.74 -24.92 -9.57
N LYS A 181 24.64 -24.55 -8.66
CA LYS A 181 25.26 -25.43 -7.66
C LYS A 181 24.77 -25.15 -6.23
N VAL A 182 23.85 -24.21 -6.04
CA VAL A 182 23.40 -23.78 -4.71
C VAL A 182 22.66 -24.91 -3.99
N ASP A 183 22.93 -25.08 -2.70
CA ASP A 183 22.33 -26.12 -1.86
C ASP A 183 21.25 -25.56 -0.91
N LEU A 184 21.45 -24.33 -0.43
CA LEU A 184 20.53 -23.62 0.48
C LEU A 184 20.35 -22.18 0.03
N ILE A 185 19.10 -21.71 0.00
CA ILE A 185 18.78 -20.29 -0.15
C ILE A 185 18.17 -19.78 1.16
N VAL A 186 18.77 -18.73 1.70
CA VAL A 186 18.30 -18.05 2.90
C VAL A 186 17.69 -16.71 2.50
N VAL A 187 16.48 -16.44 2.96
CA VAL A 187 15.85 -15.13 2.86
C VAL A 187 15.74 -14.56 4.26
N ASP A 188 16.49 -13.49 4.54
CA ASP A 188 16.38 -12.78 5.82
C ASP A 188 15.34 -11.66 5.76
N GLU A 189 14.71 -11.41 6.92
CA GLU A 189 13.71 -10.37 7.15
C GLU A 189 12.66 -10.26 6.02
N LEU A 190 11.96 -11.36 5.68
CA LEU A 190 10.94 -11.35 4.61
C LEU A 190 9.84 -10.29 4.86
N ASP A 191 9.58 -9.97 6.12
CA ASP A 191 8.60 -8.96 6.53
C ASP A 191 9.11 -7.52 6.56
N CYS A 192 10.36 -7.30 6.14
CA CYS A 192 10.83 -5.98 5.72
C CYS A 192 10.25 -5.56 4.37
N TYR A 193 9.77 -6.51 3.56
CA TYR A 193 9.04 -6.21 2.33
C TYR A 193 7.53 -6.22 2.57
N ARG A 194 6.82 -5.41 1.80
CA ARG A 194 5.36 -5.48 1.65
C ARG A 194 4.96 -6.69 0.80
N SER A 195 3.65 -6.95 0.69
CA SER A 195 3.10 -8.19 0.13
C SER A 195 3.54 -8.45 -1.33
N ARG A 196 3.63 -7.41 -2.19
CA ARG A 196 4.14 -7.53 -3.57
C ARG A 196 5.61 -7.98 -3.59
N GLY A 197 6.47 -7.30 -2.83
CA GLY A 197 7.91 -7.60 -2.76
C GLY A 197 8.20 -9.00 -2.21
N ALA A 198 7.50 -9.40 -1.15
CA ALA A 198 7.65 -10.74 -0.57
C ALA A 198 7.23 -11.84 -1.56
N THR A 199 6.10 -11.67 -2.25
CA THR A 199 5.62 -12.64 -3.26
C THR A 199 6.54 -12.68 -4.48
N LEU A 200 7.07 -11.54 -4.92
CA LEU A 200 8.05 -11.47 -6.01
C LEU A 200 9.35 -12.20 -5.65
N LEU A 201 9.83 -12.06 -4.42
CA LEU A 201 11.02 -12.78 -3.96
C LEU A 201 10.80 -14.29 -3.98
N VAL A 202 9.66 -14.78 -3.47
CA VAL A 202 9.30 -16.21 -3.55
C VAL A 202 9.24 -16.69 -5.01
N THR A 203 8.75 -15.86 -5.93
CA THR A 203 8.73 -16.16 -7.38
C THR A 203 10.15 -16.26 -7.95
N MET A 204 11.09 -15.43 -7.49
CA MET A 204 12.51 -15.56 -7.87
C MET A 204 13.12 -16.85 -7.33
N LEU A 205 12.76 -17.28 -6.12
CA LEU A 205 13.18 -18.59 -5.59
C LEU A 205 12.62 -19.74 -6.44
N GLU A 206 11.38 -19.63 -6.91
CA GLU A 206 10.80 -20.59 -7.86
C GLU A 206 11.62 -20.65 -9.16
N ILE A 207 11.98 -19.50 -9.73
CA ILE A 207 12.78 -19.44 -10.96
C ILE A 207 14.14 -20.11 -10.76
N ILE A 208 14.83 -19.82 -9.65
CA ILE A 208 16.12 -20.43 -9.35
C ILE A 208 15.96 -21.94 -9.21
N SER A 209 15.00 -22.39 -8.40
CA SER A 209 14.82 -23.81 -8.06
C SER A 209 14.39 -24.66 -9.25
N LYS A 210 13.60 -24.12 -10.18
CA LYS A 210 13.04 -24.86 -11.32
C LYS A 210 13.81 -24.73 -12.62
N PHE A 211 14.48 -23.59 -12.85
CA PHE A 211 15.03 -23.28 -14.18
C PHE A 211 16.53 -23.01 -14.19
N ILE A 212 17.20 -22.97 -13.03
CA ILE A 212 18.63 -22.66 -12.93
C ILE A 212 19.38 -23.73 -12.13
N ALA A 213 18.96 -23.99 -10.89
CA ALA A 213 19.63 -24.94 -10.01
C ALA A 213 19.55 -26.36 -10.58
N ARG A 214 20.67 -27.10 -10.51
CA ARG A 214 20.73 -28.50 -10.98
C ARG A 214 19.84 -29.43 -10.16
N LYS A 215 19.69 -29.12 -8.88
CA LYS A 215 18.78 -29.78 -7.93
C LYS A 215 18.05 -28.69 -7.14
N PRO A 216 16.79 -28.90 -6.75
CA PRO A 216 16.08 -27.92 -5.94
C PRO A 216 16.78 -27.70 -4.58
N PRO A 217 17.20 -26.45 -4.26
CA PRO A 217 17.87 -26.14 -3.01
C PRO A 217 16.88 -26.19 -1.83
N GLN A 218 17.40 -26.35 -0.62
CA GLN A 218 16.63 -26.05 0.59
C GLN A 218 16.36 -24.54 0.67
N ILE A 219 15.24 -24.17 1.28
CA ILE A 219 14.88 -22.77 1.50
C ILE A 219 14.68 -22.52 3.00
N CYS A 220 15.36 -21.52 3.52
CA CYS A 220 15.20 -21.03 4.89
C CYS A 220 14.72 -19.58 4.86
N VAL A 221 13.51 -19.31 5.33
CA VAL A 221 12.92 -17.97 5.42
C VAL A 221 12.93 -17.51 6.87
N LEU A 222 13.51 -16.34 7.12
CA LEU A 222 13.51 -15.68 8.42
C LEU A 222 12.56 -14.49 8.37
N THR A 223 11.65 -14.40 9.35
CA THR A 223 10.68 -13.29 9.42
C THR A 223 10.24 -13.06 10.86
N ALA A 224 9.80 -11.86 11.22
CA ALA A 224 9.08 -11.65 12.48
C ALA A 224 7.56 -11.81 12.33
N THR A 225 7.02 -11.59 11.13
CA THR A 225 5.58 -11.59 10.86
C THR A 225 5.22 -12.20 9.51
N LEU A 226 4.10 -12.92 9.45
CA LEU A 226 3.54 -13.44 8.21
C LEU A 226 2.04 -13.67 8.41
N GLY A 227 1.22 -13.21 7.46
CA GLY A 227 -0.24 -13.35 7.57
C GLY A 227 -0.70 -14.78 7.34
N ASN A 228 -0.13 -15.43 6.34
CA ASN A 228 -0.47 -16.77 5.89
C ASN A 228 0.78 -17.67 5.76
N PRO A 229 1.46 -18.01 6.88
CA PRO A 229 2.67 -18.83 6.85
C PRO A 229 2.47 -20.22 6.24
N GLU A 230 1.26 -20.79 6.36
CA GLU A 230 0.92 -22.06 5.73
C GLU A 230 0.90 -21.96 4.19
N THR A 231 0.42 -20.84 3.63
CA THR A 231 0.50 -20.62 2.17
C THR A 231 1.96 -20.56 1.70
N LEU A 232 2.84 -19.89 2.45
CA LEU A 232 4.27 -19.89 2.12
C LEU A 232 4.86 -21.29 2.23
N LYS A 233 4.51 -22.04 3.27
CA LYS A 233 4.92 -23.43 3.46
C LYS A 233 4.53 -24.28 2.25
N GLU A 234 3.26 -24.31 1.86
CA GLU A 234 2.77 -25.04 0.69
C GLU A 234 3.49 -24.65 -0.60
N LEU A 235 3.76 -23.34 -0.79
CA LEU A 235 4.53 -22.86 -1.93
C LEU A 235 5.96 -23.38 -1.93
N LEU A 236 6.67 -23.32 -0.79
CA LEU A 236 8.04 -23.82 -0.69
C LEU A 236 8.10 -25.33 -0.94
N GLU A 237 7.12 -26.10 -0.45
CA GLU A 237 7.00 -27.53 -0.74
C GLU A 237 6.77 -27.77 -2.24
N LYS A 238 5.90 -26.99 -2.89
CA LYS A 238 5.65 -27.07 -4.35
C LYS A 238 6.86 -26.64 -5.18
N ILE A 239 7.66 -25.69 -4.70
CA ILE A 239 8.84 -25.18 -5.41
C ILE A 239 9.99 -26.18 -5.33
N THR A 240 10.22 -26.76 -4.15
CA THR A 240 11.42 -27.54 -3.86
C THR A 240 11.21 -29.06 -3.85
N GLY A 241 9.96 -29.52 -3.72
CA GLY A 241 9.63 -30.93 -3.46
C GLY A 241 10.00 -31.42 -2.06
N ARG A 242 10.36 -30.52 -1.13
CA ARG A 242 10.81 -30.84 0.24
C ARG A 242 9.78 -30.40 1.26
N LYS A 243 9.61 -31.17 2.35
CA LYS A 243 8.76 -30.77 3.48
C LYS A 243 9.23 -29.47 4.10
N THR A 244 8.29 -28.63 4.53
CA THR A 244 8.57 -27.32 5.13
C THR A 244 8.02 -27.23 6.55
N TYR A 245 8.84 -26.78 7.50
CA TYR A 245 8.46 -26.63 8.91
C TYR A 245 8.47 -25.17 9.35
N ILE A 246 7.43 -24.76 10.09
CA ILE A 246 7.35 -23.43 10.69
C ILE A 246 7.87 -23.53 12.13
N VAL A 247 8.96 -22.82 12.43
CA VAL A 247 9.56 -22.74 13.76
C VAL A 247 9.27 -21.37 14.34
N ARG A 248 8.79 -21.30 15.58
CA ARG A 248 8.52 -20.02 16.27
C ARG A 248 9.50 -19.82 17.43
N GLY A 249 9.99 -18.60 17.59
CA GLY A 249 10.92 -18.25 18.66
C GLY A 249 10.59 -16.91 19.32
N LYS A 250 10.86 -16.78 20.63
CA LYS A 250 10.67 -15.52 21.37
C LYS A 250 11.75 -14.50 20.97
N PRO A 251 11.44 -13.18 20.95
CA PRO A 251 12.44 -12.14 20.72
C PRO A 251 13.43 -12.05 21.90
N PHE A 252 14.62 -11.52 21.62
CA PHE A 252 15.50 -11.01 22.66
C PHE A 252 15.29 -9.49 22.78
N LYS A 253 15.06 -9.01 23.99
CA LYS A 253 14.97 -7.58 24.31
C LYS A 253 15.56 -7.32 25.68
N VAL A 254 16.39 -6.29 25.80
CA VAL A 254 16.77 -5.72 27.10
C VAL A 254 15.63 -4.87 27.67
N LYS A 255 15.73 -4.53 28.95
CA LYS A 255 14.78 -3.63 29.62
C LYS A 255 14.69 -2.30 28.86
N ASN A 256 13.46 -1.84 28.59
CA ASN A 256 13.21 -0.59 27.88
C ASN A 256 12.41 0.39 28.74
N ILE A 257 12.86 1.64 28.80
CA ILE A 257 12.18 2.73 29.51
C ILE A 257 11.63 3.71 28.46
N THR A 258 10.32 3.85 28.42
CA THR A 258 9.66 4.78 27.50
C THR A 258 9.25 6.05 28.22
N TYR A 259 9.64 7.19 27.66
CA TYR A 259 9.20 8.51 28.04
C TYR A 259 8.29 9.07 26.96
N LEU A 260 7.04 9.33 27.33
CA LEU A 260 6.11 10.08 26.51
C LEU A 260 6.14 11.54 26.95
N ILE A 261 6.58 12.44 26.07
CA ILE A 261 6.67 13.87 26.37
C ILE A 261 5.30 14.52 26.17
N LEU A 262 4.76 15.11 27.23
CA LEU A 262 3.45 15.73 27.21
C LEU A 262 3.54 17.22 26.86
N GLY A 263 4.45 17.95 27.49
CA GLY A 263 4.60 19.39 27.36
C GLY A 263 5.61 19.93 28.35
N LYS A 264 5.72 21.25 28.46
CA LYS A 264 6.71 21.94 29.31
C LYS A 264 6.00 22.81 30.33
N SER A 265 6.32 22.58 31.61
CA SER A 265 5.81 23.36 32.74
C SER A 265 4.28 23.48 32.76
N LEU A 266 3.58 22.39 32.43
CA LEU A 266 2.12 22.33 32.30
C LEU A 266 1.42 22.73 33.59
N GLU A 267 1.90 22.27 34.75
CA GLU A 267 1.31 22.63 36.05
C GLU A 267 1.45 24.12 36.35
N LYS A 268 2.62 24.70 36.04
CA LYS A 268 2.84 26.15 36.21
C LYS A 268 1.92 26.94 35.30
N PHE A 269 1.79 26.52 34.05
CA PHE A 269 0.92 27.18 33.08
C PHE A 269 -0.57 27.02 33.48
N TRP A 270 -0.99 25.86 33.94
CA TRP A 270 -2.34 25.64 34.48
C TRP A 270 -2.67 26.59 35.63
N LYS A 271 -1.76 26.75 36.60
CA LYS A 271 -1.91 27.72 37.70
C LYS A 271 -2.04 29.15 37.18
N GLN A 272 -1.24 29.54 36.18
CA GLN A 272 -1.38 30.86 35.53
C GLN A 272 -2.74 31.05 34.85
N LEU A 273 -3.36 29.99 34.31
CA LEU A 273 -4.72 30.07 33.76
C LEU A 273 -5.75 30.26 34.87
N LEU A 274 -5.63 29.54 35.98
CA LEU A 274 -6.50 29.72 37.14
C LEU A 274 -6.38 31.12 37.76
N ASP A 275 -5.18 31.69 37.81
CA ASP A 275 -4.96 33.07 38.29
C ASP A 275 -5.64 34.12 37.38
N ASN A 276 -5.95 33.77 36.13
CA ASN A 276 -6.62 34.63 35.15
C ASN A 276 -8.03 34.13 34.81
N ILE A 277 -8.65 33.32 35.67
CA ILE A 277 -9.89 32.61 35.37
C ILE A 277 -11.03 33.55 34.98
N ASP A 278 -11.18 34.70 35.65
CA ASP A 278 -12.24 35.68 35.37
C ASP A 278 -12.15 36.21 33.93
N ARG A 279 -10.92 36.58 33.50
CA ARG A 279 -10.68 37.05 32.14
C ARG A 279 -10.90 35.96 31.11
N ILE A 280 -10.55 34.71 31.42
CA ILE A 280 -10.78 33.56 30.54
C ILE A 280 -12.28 33.27 30.45
N GLU A 281 -13.03 33.40 31.54
CA GLU A 281 -14.47 33.20 31.56
C GLU A 281 -15.19 34.23 30.66
N GLU A 282 -14.73 35.48 30.65
CA GLU A 282 -15.25 36.53 29.76
C GLU A 282 -14.92 36.32 28.27
N THR A 283 -13.72 35.84 27.94
CA THR A 283 -13.20 35.82 26.55
C THR A 283 -13.20 34.45 25.89
N ALA A 284 -13.16 33.38 26.69
CA ALA A 284 -13.03 31.98 26.28
C ALA A 284 -13.78 31.04 27.27
N PRO A 285 -15.09 31.22 27.52
CA PRO A 285 -15.84 30.45 28.51
C PRO A 285 -15.80 28.94 28.27
N GLU A 286 -15.61 28.49 27.03
CA GLU A 286 -15.43 27.08 26.68
C GLU A 286 -14.19 26.42 27.30
N VAL A 287 -13.19 27.19 27.73
CA VAL A 287 -11.96 26.69 28.36
C VAL A 287 -12.18 26.36 29.82
N ILE A 288 -13.12 27.04 30.49
CA ILE A 288 -13.35 26.92 31.93
C ILE A 288 -13.57 25.47 32.38
N PRO A 289 -14.44 24.66 31.73
CA PRO A 289 -14.60 23.25 32.11
C PRO A 289 -13.30 22.44 32.00
N LEU A 290 -12.41 22.80 31.06
CA LEU A 290 -11.18 22.08 30.77
C LEU A 290 -10.01 22.48 31.69
N ILE A 291 -10.09 23.63 32.38
CA ILE A 291 -9.03 24.10 33.30
C ILE A 291 -9.41 23.94 34.78
N ARG A 292 -10.61 23.44 35.12
CA ARG A 292 -11.03 23.26 36.52
C ARG A 292 -10.19 22.23 37.29
N ASN A 293 -9.77 21.17 36.62
CA ASN A 293 -8.87 20.15 37.16
C ASN A 293 -7.63 20.05 36.28
N PHE A 294 -6.48 19.79 36.91
CA PHE A 294 -5.22 19.61 36.22
C PHE A 294 -5.21 18.41 35.27
N ASP A 295 -5.89 17.30 35.61
CA ASP A 295 -5.91 16.13 34.74
C ASP A 295 -6.68 16.37 33.43
N ASP A 296 -7.80 17.09 33.50
CA ASP A 296 -8.57 17.52 32.33
C ASP A 296 -7.76 18.53 31.52
N PHE A 297 -7.11 19.48 32.20
CA PHE A 297 -6.22 20.45 31.56
C PHE A 297 -5.10 19.75 30.81
N LYS A 298 -4.40 18.82 31.47
CA LYS A 298 -3.26 18.08 30.92
C LYS A 298 -3.66 17.27 29.69
N THR A 299 -4.89 16.78 29.67
CA THR A 299 -5.46 16.04 28.55
C THR A 299 -5.78 16.95 27.37
N HIS A 300 -6.32 18.13 27.62
CA HIS A 300 -6.80 19.05 26.59
C HIS A 300 -5.91 20.28 26.38
N TYR A 301 -4.70 20.31 26.96
CA TYR A 301 -3.86 21.51 26.96
C TYR A 301 -3.52 22.01 25.53
N PRO A 302 -3.32 21.14 24.50
CA PRO A 302 -3.07 21.65 23.15
C PRO A 302 -4.27 22.44 22.63
N ASP A 303 -5.49 21.97 22.89
CA ASP A 303 -6.74 22.64 22.51
C ASP A 303 -6.96 23.93 23.30
N ILE A 304 -6.74 23.88 24.62
CA ILE A 304 -6.87 25.05 25.52
C ILE A 304 -5.95 26.18 25.07
N VAL A 305 -4.70 25.83 24.78
CA VAL A 305 -3.67 26.77 24.32
C VAL A 305 -4.00 27.33 22.97
N ALA A 306 -4.58 26.51 22.11
CA ALA A 306 -5.12 26.97 20.87
C ALA A 306 -6.21 28.04 21.14
N ILE A 307 -7.27 27.70 21.88
CA ILE A 307 -8.38 28.63 22.15
C ILE A 307 -7.85 29.97 22.65
N LEU A 308 -7.02 29.93 23.69
CA LEU A 308 -6.53 31.12 24.34
C LEU A 308 -5.65 31.97 23.41
N ARG A 309 -4.80 31.36 22.57
CA ARG A 309 -4.01 32.12 21.59
C ARG A 309 -4.87 32.87 20.57
N ASP A 310 -5.93 32.24 20.07
CA ASP A 310 -6.85 32.88 19.13
C ASP A 310 -7.68 33.99 19.77
N LYS A 311 -8.01 33.85 21.05
CA LYS A 311 -8.59 34.92 21.87
C LYS A 311 -7.58 35.97 22.31
N GLY A 312 -6.35 35.95 21.78
CA GLY A 312 -5.33 36.97 21.98
C GLY A 312 -4.52 36.85 23.28
N PHE A 313 -4.62 35.73 24.01
CA PHE A 313 -3.77 35.48 25.18
C PHE A 313 -2.33 35.18 24.75
N LYS A 314 -1.37 35.78 25.46
CA LYS A 314 0.04 35.42 25.35
C LYS A 314 0.29 34.14 26.13
N ILE A 315 0.46 33.03 25.41
CA ILE A 315 0.73 31.73 26.03
C ILE A 315 2.23 31.47 26.09
N PRO A 316 2.77 30.99 27.23
CA PRO A 316 4.15 30.57 27.35
C PRO A 316 4.52 29.44 26.38
N GLU A 317 5.82 29.19 26.23
CA GLU A 317 6.31 28.10 25.40
C GLU A 317 6.21 26.76 26.14
N ILE A 318 5.11 26.07 25.89
CA ILE A 318 4.72 24.84 26.60
C ILE A 318 4.79 23.57 25.73
N PHE A 319 4.94 23.70 24.41
CA PHE A 319 5.09 22.54 23.53
C PHE A 319 6.52 22.02 23.57
N ALA A 320 6.67 20.70 23.40
CA ALA A 320 7.98 20.07 23.43
C ALA A 320 8.88 20.54 22.28
N LYS A 321 10.06 21.05 22.61
CA LYS A 321 11.13 21.31 21.65
C LYS A 321 12.06 20.12 21.60
N ALA A 322 11.90 19.30 20.56
CA ALA A 322 12.77 18.14 20.37
C ALA A 322 14.26 18.51 20.34
N SER A 323 14.61 19.68 19.79
CA SER A 323 16.00 20.18 19.75
C SER A 323 16.62 20.35 21.14
N GLU A 324 15.85 20.79 22.14
CA GLU A 324 16.32 20.94 23.53
C GLU A 324 16.64 19.59 24.18
N ILE A 325 15.87 18.56 23.86
CA ILE A 325 16.08 17.20 24.40
C ILE A 325 17.28 16.55 23.69
N ILE A 326 17.31 16.64 22.36
CA ILE A 326 18.31 15.97 21.53
C ILE A 326 19.72 16.53 21.76
N LYS A 327 19.87 17.84 22.01
CA LYS A 327 21.19 18.45 22.27
C LYS A 327 21.87 17.90 23.53
N GLU A 328 21.11 17.47 24.54
CA GLU A 328 21.69 16.86 25.75
C GLU A 328 22.29 15.50 25.43
N TYR A 329 21.65 14.71 24.57
CA TYR A 329 22.20 13.44 24.11
C TYR A 329 23.50 13.66 23.31
N ALA A 330 23.52 14.66 22.43
CA ALA A 330 24.71 15.04 21.66
C ALA A 330 25.88 15.49 22.55
N SER A 331 25.57 16.17 23.67
CA SER A 331 26.56 16.69 24.62
C SER A 331 26.96 15.67 25.69
N SER A 332 26.38 14.46 25.68
CA SER A 332 26.63 13.44 26.69
C SER A 332 27.86 12.59 26.38
N ASP A 333 28.44 11.99 27.43
CA ASP A 333 29.55 11.03 27.35
C ASP A 333 29.05 9.57 27.32
N GLU A 334 27.81 9.33 26.90
CA GLU A 334 27.26 7.97 26.79
C GLU A 334 27.96 7.18 25.69
N ASP A 335 28.18 5.87 25.89
CA ASP A 335 28.90 5.03 24.93
C ASP A 335 28.02 4.67 23.71
N GLY A 336 26.70 4.87 23.81
CA GLY A 336 25.73 4.51 22.80
C GLY A 336 25.33 5.65 21.85
N VAL A 337 24.60 5.29 20.80
CA VAL A 337 24.04 6.22 19.82
C VAL A 337 22.53 6.39 20.04
N THR A 338 22.05 7.61 19.88
CA THR A 338 20.63 7.95 19.80
C THR A 338 20.19 8.09 18.34
N ILE A 339 19.16 7.34 17.91
CA ILE A 339 18.52 7.57 16.60
C ILE A 339 17.24 8.37 16.80
N VAL A 340 17.06 9.41 16.01
CA VAL A 340 15.82 10.19 15.93
C VAL A 340 15.11 9.86 14.63
N PHE A 341 13.94 9.21 14.72
CA PHE A 341 13.11 8.91 13.56
C PHE A 341 12.15 10.06 13.27
N THR A 342 12.16 10.55 12.04
CA THR A 342 11.23 11.57 11.53
C THR A 342 10.34 11.01 10.42
N ARG A 343 9.32 11.74 9.95
CA ARG A 343 8.48 11.28 8.83
C ARG A 343 9.10 11.52 7.45
N SER A 344 9.97 12.52 7.31
CA SER A 344 10.50 12.97 6.02
C SER A 344 11.96 13.41 6.10
N ILE A 345 12.67 13.31 4.96
CA ILE A 345 14.06 13.80 4.80
C ILE A 345 14.16 15.25 5.25
N ARG A 346 13.22 16.07 4.81
CA ARG A 346 13.12 17.48 5.22
C ARG A 346 13.05 17.66 6.73
N SER A 347 12.23 16.88 7.43
CA SER A 347 12.13 16.96 8.89
C SER A 347 13.43 16.53 9.56
N ALA A 348 14.13 15.54 9.00
CA ALA A 348 15.42 15.10 9.52
C ALA A 348 16.51 16.18 9.36
N GLU A 349 16.65 16.75 8.17
CA GLU A 349 17.61 17.82 7.89
C GLU A 349 17.34 19.08 8.73
N LYS A 350 16.08 19.52 8.80
CA LYS A 350 15.67 20.65 9.65
C LYS A 350 16.06 20.44 11.10
N LEU A 351 15.70 19.29 11.68
CA LEU A 351 15.97 19.02 13.09
C LEU A 351 17.48 18.90 13.35
N ALA A 352 18.26 18.33 12.42
CA ALA A 352 19.70 18.24 12.54
C ALA A 352 20.38 19.61 12.51
N LYS A 353 19.94 20.51 11.62
CA LYS A 353 20.42 21.90 11.56
C LYS A 353 20.05 22.68 12.82
N GLU A 354 18.80 22.54 13.28
CA GLU A 354 18.32 23.19 14.50
C GLU A 354 19.14 22.77 15.73
N VAL A 355 19.37 21.47 15.93
CA VAL A 355 20.18 20.96 17.04
C VAL A 355 21.62 21.46 16.95
N ARG A 356 22.27 21.38 15.78
CA ARG A 356 23.66 21.84 15.60
C ARG A 356 23.82 23.34 15.86
N SER A 357 22.83 24.15 15.50
CA SER A 357 22.88 25.60 15.74
C SER A 357 22.88 25.97 17.23
N GLN A 358 22.34 25.10 18.08
CA GLN A 358 22.28 25.29 19.53
C GLN A 358 23.47 24.66 20.28
N LEU A 359 24.33 23.91 19.56
CA LEU A 359 25.49 23.24 20.14
C LEU A 359 26.76 24.10 20.03
N PRO A 360 27.65 24.03 21.05
CA PRO A 360 29.03 24.48 20.93
C PRO A 360 29.71 23.84 19.72
N GLU A 361 30.65 24.55 19.10
CA GLU A 361 31.34 24.10 17.88
C GLU A 361 31.94 22.70 18.01
N THR A 362 32.52 22.39 19.17
CA THR A 362 33.11 21.09 19.52
C THR A 362 32.13 19.91 19.49
N PHE A 363 30.82 20.14 19.59
CA PHE A 363 29.79 19.11 19.61
C PHE A 363 28.95 19.05 18.33
N ARG A 364 29.14 19.99 17.38
CA ARG A 364 28.34 20.04 16.14
C ARG A 364 28.52 18.80 15.27
N ASP A 365 29.74 18.27 15.21
CA ASP A 365 30.06 17.04 14.46
C ASP A 365 29.61 15.75 15.15
N ARG A 366 28.86 15.83 16.25
CA ARG A 366 28.23 14.67 16.90
C ARG A 366 26.81 14.40 16.42
N VAL A 367 26.25 15.26 15.56
CA VAL A 367 24.85 15.21 15.10
C VAL A 367 24.78 15.28 13.58
N TYR A 368 24.19 14.25 12.96
CA TYR A 368 24.01 14.21 11.51
C TYR A 368 22.61 13.77 11.10
N ALA A 369 22.12 14.29 9.97
CA ALA A 369 21.01 13.68 9.25
C ALA A 369 21.51 12.47 8.45
N HIS A 370 20.63 11.49 8.22
CA HIS A 370 20.96 10.27 7.48
C HIS A 370 19.81 9.83 6.56
N HIS A 371 19.99 9.95 5.24
CA HIS A 371 19.03 9.54 4.22
C HIS A 371 19.70 9.23 2.88
N HIS A 372 18.93 8.68 1.93
CA HIS A 372 19.49 8.13 0.68
C HIS A 372 20.04 9.17 -0.28
N LEU A 373 19.59 10.44 -0.18
CA LEU A 373 20.14 11.57 -0.94
C LEU A 373 21.54 12.02 -0.45
N ILE A 374 21.99 11.59 0.73
CA ILE A 374 23.36 11.85 1.19
C ILE A 374 24.30 10.91 0.45
N SER A 375 25.44 11.45 0.00
CA SER A 375 26.45 10.68 -0.73
C SER A 375 26.87 9.43 0.05
N LYS A 376 27.11 8.33 -0.67
CA LYS A 376 27.46 7.06 -0.05
C LYS A 376 28.71 7.14 0.83
N ASP A 377 29.72 7.88 0.40
CA ASP A 377 30.96 8.04 1.16
C ASP A 377 30.72 8.85 2.44
N LYS A 378 29.88 9.90 2.39
CA LYS A 378 29.52 10.65 3.58
C LYS A 378 28.67 9.83 4.55
N ARG A 379 27.72 9.04 4.05
CA ARG A 379 26.95 8.10 4.90
C ARG A 379 27.87 7.10 5.58
N ARG A 380 28.82 6.52 4.86
CA ARG A 380 29.80 5.59 5.42
C ARG A 380 30.67 6.25 6.49
N GLU A 381 31.12 7.47 6.26
CA GLU A 381 31.86 8.27 7.25
C GLU A 381 31.01 8.45 8.53
N ILE A 382 29.75 8.86 8.39
CA ILE A 382 28.82 9.03 9.53
C ILE A 382 28.62 7.71 10.28
N GLU A 383 28.39 6.61 9.56
CA GLU A 383 28.21 5.28 10.15
C GLU A 383 29.47 4.79 10.88
N GLU A 384 30.66 5.00 10.31
CA GLU A 384 31.94 4.66 10.94
C GLU A 384 32.19 5.48 12.20
N LYS A 385 31.94 6.80 12.15
CA LYS A 385 32.04 7.68 13.33
C LYS A 385 31.04 7.28 14.40
N ALA A 386 29.83 6.87 14.03
CA ALA A 386 28.82 6.38 14.97
C ALA A 386 29.26 5.07 15.65
N ARG A 387 29.84 4.12 14.90
CA ARG A 387 30.42 2.89 15.47
C ARG A 387 31.57 3.15 16.44
N LYS A 388 32.39 4.17 16.18
CA LYS A 388 33.47 4.62 17.08
C LYS A 388 32.95 5.42 18.29
N GLY A 389 31.67 5.76 18.32
CA GLY A 389 31.07 6.59 19.38
C GLY A 389 31.39 8.08 19.27
N GLU A 390 31.93 8.54 18.14
CA GLU A 390 32.20 9.95 17.84
C GLU A 390 30.90 10.70 17.49
N VAL A 391 30.01 10.06 16.73
CA VAL A 391 28.65 10.54 16.48
C VAL A 391 27.71 10.01 17.55
N LYS A 392 26.95 10.91 18.19
CA LYS A 392 26.03 10.58 19.29
C LYS A 392 24.57 10.57 18.85
N VAL A 393 24.22 11.38 17.85
CA VAL A 393 22.85 11.51 17.37
C VAL A 393 22.80 11.38 15.85
N ILE A 394 21.93 10.49 15.37
CA ILE A 394 21.61 10.39 13.95
C ILE A 394 20.11 10.58 13.73
N ILE A 395 19.75 11.47 12.82
CA ILE A 395 18.36 11.83 12.53
C ILE A 395 17.98 11.29 11.15
N SER A 396 16.97 10.43 11.06
CA SER A 396 16.64 9.72 9.83
C SER A 396 15.14 9.51 9.64
N PRO A 397 14.60 9.62 8.41
CA PRO A 397 13.19 9.35 8.18
C PRO A 397 12.87 7.85 8.11
N ARG A 398 13.54 7.13 7.21
CA ARG A 398 13.29 5.70 6.93
C ARG A 398 14.57 4.88 6.70
N THR A 399 15.70 5.50 6.39
CA THR A 399 16.90 4.75 5.97
C THR A 399 17.50 3.92 7.09
N LEU A 400 17.40 4.38 8.34
CA LEU A 400 17.84 3.64 9.53
C LEU A 400 16.76 2.72 10.12
N VAL A 401 15.54 2.69 9.57
CA VAL A 401 14.49 1.75 9.99
C VAL A 401 14.84 0.32 9.58
N GLN A 402 15.65 0.19 8.53
CA GLN A 402 16.21 -1.06 8.04
C GLN A 402 17.64 -1.22 8.60
N GLY A 403 18.15 -2.46 8.63
CA GLY A 403 19.46 -2.96 9.10
C GLY A 403 20.56 -2.16 9.84
N ILE A 404 20.88 -0.88 9.52
CA ILE A 404 22.26 -0.32 9.53
C ILE A 404 22.90 -0.47 10.90
N ASP A 405 24.12 -1.02 10.88
CA ASP A 405 25.02 -0.94 12.01
C ASP A 405 25.65 0.46 12.09
N ILE A 406 25.01 1.30 12.88
CA ILE A 406 25.53 2.60 13.32
C ILE A 406 26.20 2.50 14.70
N GLY A 407 26.55 1.29 15.16
CA GLY A 407 27.07 1.03 16.49
C GLY A 407 25.99 0.67 17.52
N THR A 408 26.33 0.84 18.81
CA THR A 408 25.45 0.40 19.90
C THR A 408 24.33 1.40 20.15
N VAL A 409 23.17 1.18 19.54
CA VAL A 409 21.99 2.03 19.71
C VAL A 409 21.34 1.77 21.06
N VAL A 410 21.29 2.81 21.90
CA VAL A 410 20.73 2.74 23.26
C VAL A 410 19.40 3.47 23.38
N ARG A 411 19.14 4.43 22.48
CA ARG A 411 17.97 5.28 22.54
C ARG A 411 17.35 5.51 21.16
N ILE A 412 16.03 5.44 21.11
CA ILE A 412 15.24 5.84 19.96
C ILE A 412 14.35 7.01 20.35
N VAL A 413 14.37 8.08 19.55
CA VAL A 413 13.45 9.20 19.65
C VAL A 413 12.47 9.12 18.48
N HIS A 414 11.17 8.99 18.75
CA HIS A 414 10.11 9.12 17.76
C HIS A 414 9.71 10.59 17.69
N TYR A 415 10.19 11.29 16.66
CA TYR A 415 9.74 12.63 16.30
C TYR A 415 8.44 12.50 15.49
N GLY A 416 7.34 12.33 16.24
CA GLY A 416 6.06 11.85 15.78
C GLY A 416 6.02 10.33 15.64
N LEU A 417 4.85 9.74 15.89
CA LEU A 417 4.65 8.30 15.74
C LEU A 417 4.53 7.92 14.24
N PRO A 418 4.93 6.69 13.85
CA PRO A 418 4.63 6.16 12.52
C PRO A 418 3.16 5.73 12.41
N GLN A 419 2.61 5.71 11.20
CA GLN A 419 1.21 5.34 10.96
C GLN A 419 0.94 3.84 11.19
N THR A 420 1.97 2.98 11.12
CA THR A 420 1.84 1.52 11.28
C THR A 420 2.62 1.02 12.49
N VAL A 421 2.10 -0.04 13.12
CA VAL A 421 2.75 -0.68 14.27
C VAL A 421 3.98 -1.47 13.83
N ARG A 422 3.97 -2.02 12.60
CA ARG A 422 5.15 -2.60 11.94
C ARG A 422 6.31 -1.60 11.92
N GLU A 423 6.10 -0.41 11.40
CA GLU A 423 7.17 0.60 11.32
C GLU A 423 7.64 0.99 12.74
N PHE A 424 6.72 1.15 13.71
CA PHE A 424 7.07 1.39 15.10
C PHE A 424 7.97 0.29 15.69
N ARG A 425 7.60 -0.98 15.51
CA ARG A 425 8.38 -2.12 16.02
C ARG A 425 9.71 -2.29 15.29
N GLN A 426 9.78 -1.95 13.99
CA GLN A 426 11.05 -1.95 13.25
C GLN A 426 12.00 -0.86 13.76
N ARG A 427 11.50 0.35 14.03
CA ARG A 427 12.26 1.44 14.67
C ARG A 427 12.77 1.02 16.05
N GLU A 428 11.89 0.49 16.90
CA GLU A 428 12.27 0.02 18.24
C GLU A 428 13.22 -1.18 18.20
N GLY A 429 13.14 -2.02 17.18
CA GLY A 429 14.06 -3.15 16.97
C GLY A 429 15.50 -2.76 16.63
N ARG A 430 15.80 -1.45 16.50
CA ARG A 430 17.16 -0.94 16.23
C ARG A 430 18.03 -0.84 17.48
N LYS A 431 17.43 -0.70 18.66
CA LYS A 431 18.14 -0.59 19.95
C LYS A 431 18.17 -1.91 20.70
N GLY A 432 19.06 -2.02 21.69
CA GLY A 432 18.99 -3.11 22.68
C GLY A 432 19.38 -4.50 22.14
N ARG A 433 20.21 -4.56 21.10
CA ARG A 433 20.59 -5.81 20.41
C ARG A 433 21.73 -6.59 21.09
N ARG A 434 22.30 -6.07 22.17
CA ARG A 434 23.45 -6.66 22.87
C ARG A 434 23.11 -6.83 24.34
N GLU A 435 23.51 -7.97 24.93
CA GLU A 435 23.30 -8.25 26.35
C GLU A 435 24.03 -7.26 27.27
N GLU A 436 25.10 -6.66 26.77
CA GLU A 436 25.96 -5.69 27.46
C GLU A 436 25.26 -4.34 27.72
N ILE A 437 24.12 -4.10 27.05
CA ILE A 437 23.31 -2.89 27.22
C ILE A 437 22.46 -3.04 28.48
N PRO A 438 22.63 -2.18 29.51
CA PRO A 438 21.90 -2.34 30.77
C PRO A 438 20.41 -2.04 30.63
N PHE A 439 20.05 -1.04 29.83
CA PHE A 439 18.68 -0.68 29.46
C PHE A 439 18.70 0.16 28.18
N THR A 440 17.55 0.27 27.53
CA THR A 440 17.33 1.18 26.41
C THR A 440 16.24 2.19 26.72
N GLU A 441 16.20 3.29 25.96
CA GLU A 441 15.15 4.31 26.10
C GLU A 441 14.36 4.54 24.81
N SER A 442 13.04 4.73 24.93
CA SER A 442 12.18 5.26 23.86
C SER A 442 11.71 6.65 24.27
N ILE A 443 11.96 7.68 23.46
CA ILE A 443 11.42 9.03 23.69
C ILE A 443 10.38 9.31 22.63
N ILE A 444 9.12 9.47 23.02
CA ILE A 444 8.03 9.75 22.09
C ILE A 444 7.70 11.24 22.22
N ILE A 445 7.92 11.99 21.14
CA ILE A 445 7.63 13.41 21.02
C ILE A 445 6.51 13.55 19.98
N PRO A 446 5.27 13.84 20.39
CA PRO A 446 4.13 13.90 19.47
C PRO A 446 4.14 15.17 18.64
N ILE A 447 4.07 15.02 17.32
CA ILE A 447 4.25 16.10 16.35
C ILE A 447 3.01 16.32 15.49
N TYR A 448 2.25 15.27 15.21
CA TYR A 448 1.14 15.27 14.26
C TYR A 448 -0.22 15.37 14.97
N SER A 449 -1.28 15.66 14.22
CA SER A 449 -2.66 15.71 14.73
C SER A 449 -3.04 14.37 15.38
N TRP A 450 -2.87 13.27 14.65
CA TRP A 450 -3.28 11.94 15.08
C TRP A 450 -2.50 11.43 16.30
N ASP A 451 -1.19 11.67 16.38
CA ASP A 451 -0.37 11.15 17.48
C ASP A 451 -0.59 11.94 18.77
N ARG A 452 -0.95 13.23 18.68
CA ARG A 452 -1.46 14.03 19.80
C ARG A 452 -2.81 13.52 20.30
N LYS A 453 -3.74 13.23 19.40
CA LYS A 453 -5.06 12.67 19.77
C LYS A 453 -4.94 11.33 20.49
N LEU A 454 -3.96 10.50 20.10
CA LEU A 454 -3.64 9.28 20.84
C LEU A 454 -3.19 9.55 22.29
N LEU A 455 -2.57 10.71 22.57
CA LEU A 455 -2.15 11.09 23.93
C LEU A 455 -3.29 11.65 24.78
N GLU A 456 -4.17 12.46 24.18
CA GLU A 456 -5.36 12.98 24.87
C GLU A 456 -6.19 11.82 25.44
N ALA A 457 -6.09 10.65 24.82
CA ALA A 457 -6.76 9.44 25.27
C ALA A 457 -6.08 8.74 26.47
N GLY A 458 -4.90 9.19 26.91
CA GLY A 458 -4.12 8.65 28.00
C GLY A 458 -3.07 7.60 27.58
N VAL A 459 -2.10 7.36 28.46
CA VAL A 459 -0.95 6.47 28.19
C VAL A 459 -1.34 5.01 27.95
N ASP A 460 -2.42 4.55 28.57
CA ASP A 460 -2.95 3.21 28.36
C ASP A 460 -3.36 2.98 26.89
N LYS A 461 -3.79 4.02 26.18
CA LYS A 461 -4.15 3.93 24.76
C LYS A 461 -2.94 3.87 23.86
N LEU A 462 -1.89 4.65 24.16
CA LEU A 462 -0.60 4.50 23.49
C LEU A 462 -0.05 3.09 23.70
N LYS A 463 -0.11 2.57 24.93
CA LYS A 463 0.29 1.19 25.23
C LYS A 463 -0.52 0.18 24.41
N LYS A 464 -1.86 0.30 24.41
CA LYS A 464 -2.75 -0.53 23.57
C LYS A 464 -2.38 -0.47 22.09
N TRP A 465 -2.08 0.71 21.54
CA TRP A 465 -1.65 0.88 20.15
C TRP A 465 -0.33 0.17 19.85
N THR A 466 0.68 0.32 20.72
CA THR A 466 1.97 -0.36 20.55
C THR A 466 1.86 -1.88 20.68
N GLU A 467 0.87 -2.38 21.43
CA GLU A 467 0.57 -3.80 21.65
C GLU A 467 -0.34 -4.40 20.58
N LEU A 468 -0.89 -3.59 19.66
CA LEU A 468 -1.67 -4.12 18.54
C LEU A 468 -0.86 -5.16 17.76
N PRO A 469 -1.49 -6.25 17.32
CA PRO A 469 -0.84 -7.20 16.44
C PRO A 469 -0.28 -6.49 15.21
N LEU A 470 0.94 -6.89 14.82
CA LEU A 470 1.57 -6.40 13.60
C LEU A 470 0.68 -6.69 12.39
N GLU A 471 0.72 -5.76 11.43
CA GLU A 471 0.13 -5.92 10.12
C GLU A 471 0.59 -7.24 9.50
N ASN A 472 -0.23 -7.84 8.65
CA ASN A 472 0.13 -9.06 7.94
C ASN A 472 0.89 -8.72 6.65
N VAL A 473 1.92 -9.51 6.33
CA VAL A 473 2.46 -9.62 4.97
C VAL A 473 1.82 -10.83 4.32
N PHE A 474 1.18 -10.64 3.17
CA PHE A 474 0.47 -11.70 2.47
C PHE A 474 1.33 -12.25 1.32
N ILE A 475 1.46 -13.56 1.28
CA ILE A 475 2.01 -14.25 0.11
C ILE A 475 0.85 -14.67 -0.78
N ASN A 476 0.80 -14.11 -2.00
CA ASN A 476 -0.28 -14.37 -2.95
C ASN A 476 0.24 -15.09 -4.22
N PRO A 477 0.12 -16.44 -4.31
CA PRO A 477 0.57 -17.20 -5.48
C PRO A 477 -0.04 -16.75 -6.82
N ASP A 478 -1.25 -16.21 -6.77
CA ASP A 478 -2.06 -15.91 -7.96
C ASP A 478 -1.80 -14.50 -8.50
N ASN A 479 -1.03 -13.70 -7.75
CA ASN A 479 -0.70 -12.33 -8.06
C ASN A 479 -0.11 -12.20 -9.47
N LYS A 480 -0.76 -11.39 -10.30
CA LYS A 480 -0.41 -11.18 -11.71
C LYS A 480 0.91 -10.43 -11.87
N TYR A 481 1.37 -9.65 -10.89
CA TYR A 481 2.63 -8.92 -10.95
C TYR A 481 3.87 -9.84 -10.92
N PRO A 482 4.07 -10.71 -9.91
CA PRO A 482 5.15 -11.71 -9.97
C PRO A 482 4.97 -12.72 -11.11
N LYS A 483 3.73 -13.09 -11.44
CA LYS A 483 3.42 -13.97 -12.58
C LYS A 483 3.88 -13.36 -13.91
N LEU A 484 3.69 -12.06 -14.09
CA LEU A 484 4.17 -11.30 -15.23
C LEU A 484 5.70 -11.38 -15.34
N PHE A 485 6.43 -11.18 -14.23
CA PHE A 485 7.89 -11.34 -14.22
C PHE A 485 8.33 -12.75 -14.62
N ARG A 486 7.72 -13.78 -14.02
CA ARG A 486 8.01 -15.19 -14.33
C ARG A 486 7.71 -15.53 -15.80
N ALA A 487 6.57 -15.08 -16.33
CA ALA A 487 6.18 -15.31 -17.71
C ALA A 487 7.15 -14.64 -18.69
N LEU A 488 7.55 -13.38 -18.44
CA LEU A 488 8.55 -12.69 -19.25
C LEU A 488 9.92 -13.39 -19.21
N TYR A 489 10.33 -13.87 -18.02
CA TYR A 489 11.56 -14.67 -17.88
C TYR A 489 11.51 -15.93 -18.75
N LYS A 490 10.40 -16.68 -18.71
CA LYS A 490 10.20 -17.88 -19.53
C LYS A 490 10.29 -17.58 -21.02
N VAL A 491 9.62 -16.53 -21.51
CA VAL A 491 9.70 -16.11 -22.92
C VAL A 491 11.15 -15.81 -23.31
N ARG A 492 11.87 -15.06 -22.48
CA ARG A 492 13.27 -14.70 -22.74
C ARG A 492 14.20 -15.92 -22.74
N LYS A 493 13.90 -16.94 -21.96
CA LYS A 493 14.69 -18.18 -21.86
C LYS A 493 14.27 -19.26 -22.86
N GLY A 494 13.13 -19.10 -23.55
CA GLY A 494 12.57 -20.10 -24.45
C GLY A 494 11.85 -21.25 -23.73
N ILE A 495 11.32 -21.00 -22.53
CA ILE A 495 10.57 -21.97 -21.73
C ILE A 495 9.08 -21.85 -22.06
N GLU A 496 8.37 -22.98 -22.07
CA GLU A 496 6.93 -23.03 -22.33
C GLU A 496 6.11 -22.27 -21.28
N LEU A 497 5.10 -21.54 -21.76
CA LEU A 497 4.18 -20.76 -20.94
C LEU A 497 2.95 -21.60 -20.57
N SER A 498 2.43 -21.43 -19.34
CA SER A 498 1.09 -21.92 -19.04
C SER A 498 0.03 -21.12 -19.82
N GLN A 499 -1.18 -21.68 -19.95
CA GLN A 499 -2.30 -20.98 -20.62
C GLN A 499 -2.59 -19.61 -19.98
N ASP A 500 -2.57 -19.52 -18.65
CA ASP A 500 -2.78 -18.27 -17.92
C ASP A 500 -1.66 -17.25 -18.14
N GLU A 501 -0.40 -17.70 -18.19
CA GLU A 501 0.75 -16.83 -18.46
C GLU A 501 0.69 -16.29 -19.89
N MET A 502 0.38 -17.15 -20.86
CA MET A 502 0.21 -16.77 -22.25
C MET A 502 -0.93 -15.75 -22.42
N LYS A 503 -2.09 -15.99 -21.80
CA LYS A 503 -3.23 -15.09 -21.83
C LYS A 503 -2.86 -13.72 -21.25
N LEU A 504 -2.25 -13.70 -20.06
CA LEU A 504 -1.81 -12.46 -19.41
C LEU A 504 -0.89 -11.62 -20.31
N LEU A 505 0.12 -12.24 -20.91
CA LEU A 505 1.08 -11.52 -21.77
C LEU A 505 0.44 -11.01 -23.09
N LEU A 506 -0.49 -11.77 -23.68
CA LEU A 506 -1.21 -11.37 -24.89
C LEU A 506 -2.20 -10.23 -24.62
N ASP A 507 -2.99 -10.32 -23.54
CA ASP A 507 -3.95 -9.29 -23.14
C ASP A 507 -3.24 -7.95 -22.89
N MET A 508 -2.01 -8.00 -22.34
CA MET A 508 -1.15 -6.85 -22.10
C MET A 508 -0.31 -6.42 -23.31
N LYS A 509 -0.44 -7.09 -24.47
CA LYS A 509 0.29 -6.84 -25.72
C LYS A 509 1.82 -6.88 -25.56
N LEU A 510 2.32 -7.72 -24.66
CA LEU A 510 3.75 -7.85 -24.35
C LEU A 510 4.46 -8.89 -25.23
N ILE A 511 3.70 -9.81 -25.82
CA ILE A 511 4.22 -10.83 -26.73
C ILE A 511 3.44 -10.88 -28.03
N GLU A 512 4.11 -11.38 -29.07
CA GLU A 512 3.54 -11.70 -30.37
C GLU A 512 3.86 -13.15 -30.76
N LYS A 513 3.02 -13.72 -31.63
CA LYS A 513 3.18 -15.09 -32.13
C LYS A 513 4.01 -15.09 -33.39
N ALA A 514 5.03 -15.94 -33.45
CA ALA A 514 5.67 -16.33 -34.70
C ALA A 514 5.28 -17.78 -35.04
N ARG A 515 4.88 -18.01 -36.29
CA ARG A 515 4.61 -19.36 -36.80
C ARG A 515 5.92 -20.00 -37.27
N GLY A 516 6.37 -21.03 -36.57
CA GLY A 516 7.37 -21.98 -37.09
C GLY A 516 6.70 -23.11 -37.87
N LEU A 517 7.53 -23.93 -38.53
CA LEU A 517 7.08 -25.10 -39.34
C LEU A 517 6.38 -26.19 -38.49
N SER A 518 6.59 -26.23 -37.17
CA SER A 518 6.00 -27.24 -36.27
C SER A 518 5.68 -26.77 -34.84
N SER A 519 6.00 -25.52 -34.47
CA SER A 519 5.72 -24.97 -33.13
C SER A 519 5.40 -23.48 -33.16
N ILE A 520 4.60 -23.01 -32.19
CA ILE A 520 4.30 -21.60 -31.97
C ILE A 520 5.34 -21.06 -31.00
N ALA A 521 6.20 -20.16 -31.48
CA ALA A 521 7.15 -19.44 -30.64
C ALA A 521 6.61 -18.04 -30.30
N PHE A 522 6.88 -17.58 -29.08
CA PHE A 522 6.49 -16.24 -28.63
C PHE A 522 7.72 -15.34 -28.50
N PHE A 523 7.59 -14.10 -28.97
CA PHE A 523 8.62 -13.08 -28.87
C PHE A 523 8.10 -11.86 -28.15
N LEU A 524 8.99 -11.15 -27.43
CA LEU A 524 8.62 -9.89 -26.79
C LEU A 524 8.41 -8.79 -27.84
N THR A 525 7.26 -8.11 -27.75
CA THR A 525 7.01 -6.87 -28.50
C THR A 525 7.96 -5.76 -28.02
N ASN A 526 7.98 -4.60 -28.69
CA ASN A 526 8.73 -3.44 -28.20
C ASN A 526 8.30 -3.01 -26.79
N LEU A 527 6.99 -3.09 -26.50
CA LEU A 527 6.46 -2.87 -25.16
C LEU A 527 6.96 -3.95 -24.19
N GLY A 528 6.90 -5.23 -24.55
CA GLY A 528 7.42 -6.33 -23.74
C GLY A 528 8.92 -6.18 -23.41
N LYS A 529 9.73 -5.78 -24.39
CA LYS A 529 11.17 -5.48 -24.19
C LYS A 529 11.38 -4.32 -23.22
N ARG A 530 10.59 -3.25 -23.33
CA ARG A 530 10.61 -2.10 -22.42
C ARG A 530 10.23 -2.52 -21.00
N VAL A 531 9.11 -3.22 -20.83
CA VAL A 531 8.66 -3.74 -19.54
C VAL A 531 9.73 -4.64 -18.93
N TRP A 532 10.25 -5.61 -19.66
CA TRP A 532 11.34 -6.48 -19.18
C TRP A 532 12.57 -5.69 -18.73
N ARG A 533 12.96 -4.63 -19.46
CA ARG A 533 14.10 -3.80 -19.11
C ARG A 533 13.89 -3.04 -17.81
N TYR A 534 12.70 -2.47 -17.60
CA TYR A 534 12.41 -1.59 -16.45
C TYR A 534 11.73 -2.27 -15.25
N PHE A 535 11.35 -3.55 -15.36
CA PHE A 535 10.76 -4.29 -14.26
C PHE A 535 11.74 -4.39 -13.08
N ASN A 536 11.44 -3.81 -11.92
CA ASN A 536 12.37 -3.81 -10.79
C ASN A 536 11.75 -4.42 -9.53
N PHE A 537 12.60 -4.83 -8.60
CA PHE A 537 12.14 -5.39 -7.32
C PHE A 537 11.57 -4.29 -6.41
N TYR A 538 12.34 -3.22 -6.20
CA TYR A 538 11.92 -2.04 -5.44
C TYR A 538 11.15 -1.06 -6.31
N GLU A 539 10.15 -0.39 -5.73
CA GLU A 539 9.42 0.72 -6.37
C GLU A 539 10.36 1.91 -6.65
N PHE A 540 11.22 2.20 -5.69
CA PHE A 540 12.33 3.10 -5.86
C PHE A 540 13.43 2.32 -6.57
N GLY A 541 13.59 2.55 -7.87
CA GLY A 541 14.78 2.08 -8.59
C GLY A 541 16.03 2.50 -7.80
N PRO A 542 17.09 1.68 -7.75
CA PRO A 542 18.31 2.09 -7.09
C PRO A 542 18.75 3.45 -7.67
N ALA A 543 19.38 4.28 -6.84
CA ALA A 543 19.60 5.72 -7.09
C ALA A 543 20.33 6.06 -8.40
N TYR A 544 20.77 5.06 -9.17
CA TYR A 544 21.56 5.16 -10.39
C TYR A 544 20.80 5.63 -11.64
N GLY A 545 19.68 6.34 -11.48
CA GLY A 545 18.72 6.58 -12.56
C GLY A 545 18.85 7.95 -13.24
N VAL A 546 19.02 8.99 -12.43
CA VAL A 546 18.90 10.39 -12.85
C VAL A 546 20.05 11.18 -12.22
N LYS A 547 20.91 11.76 -13.05
CA LYS A 547 22.09 12.51 -12.60
C LYS A 547 21.70 13.89 -12.10
N ARG A 548 22.48 14.38 -11.13
CA ARG A 548 22.28 15.67 -10.49
C ARG A 548 23.60 16.41 -10.36
N VAL A 549 23.57 17.69 -10.65
CA VAL A 549 24.75 18.56 -10.54
C VAL A 549 24.33 19.86 -9.87
N LEU A 550 25.12 20.29 -8.89
CA LEU A 550 24.99 21.59 -8.23
C LEU A 550 25.95 22.59 -8.88
N GLU A 551 25.41 23.64 -9.49
CA GLU A 551 26.20 24.72 -10.08
C GLU A 551 26.47 25.81 -9.02
N LYS A 552 27.70 25.85 -8.52
CA LYS A 552 28.22 26.90 -7.62
C LYS A 552 28.96 27.98 -8.40
N GLU A 553 29.34 29.06 -7.73
CA GLU A 553 30.21 30.10 -8.34
C GLU A 553 31.58 29.54 -8.75
N GLU A 554 32.10 28.57 -7.98
CA GLU A 554 33.41 27.93 -8.19
C GLU A 554 33.39 26.75 -9.19
N GLY A 555 32.23 26.40 -9.74
CA GLY A 555 32.07 25.33 -10.72
C GLY A 555 30.92 24.35 -10.44
N MET A 556 30.96 23.21 -11.12
CA MET A 556 29.94 22.16 -11.06
C MET A 556 30.32 21.06 -10.07
N GLU A 557 29.47 20.77 -9.09
CA GLU A 557 29.62 19.67 -8.15
C GLU A 557 28.63 18.54 -8.47
N VAL A 558 29.14 17.32 -8.68
CA VAL A 558 28.29 16.14 -8.92
C VAL A 558 27.66 15.68 -7.61
N LEU A 559 26.33 15.59 -7.58
CA LEU A 559 25.57 15.11 -6.43
C LEU A 559 25.25 13.61 -6.55
N GLU A 560 24.78 12.99 -5.47
CA GLU A 560 24.29 11.60 -5.52
C GLU A 560 23.08 11.52 -6.46
N GLU A 561 23.15 10.59 -7.41
CA GLU A 561 22.07 10.30 -8.37
C GLU A 561 20.78 9.94 -7.62
N VAL A 562 19.63 10.14 -8.27
CA VAL A 562 18.31 9.86 -7.68
C VAL A 562 17.54 8.82 -8.49
N SER A 563 16.58 8.19 -7.80
CA SER A 563 15.65 7.27 -8.45
C SER A 563 14.74 8.04 -9.43
N ARG A 564 14.27 7.35 -10.48
CA ARG A 564 13.30 7.94 -11.43
C ARG A 564 12.02 8.40 -10.73
N ARG A 565 11.62 7.73 -9.65
CA ARG A 565 10.45 8.09 -8.85
C ARG A 565 10.69 9.36 -8.04
N ASP A 566 11.84 9.47 -7.35
CA ASP A 566 12.21 10.71 -6.65
C ASP A 566 12.35 11.91 -7.59
N PHE A 567 12.86 11.70 -8.81
CA PHE A 567 12.87 12.72 -9.86
C PHE A 567 11.47 13.24 -10.14
N ILE A 568 10.50 12.35 -10.31
CA ILE A 568 9.11 12.72 -10.61
C ILE A 568 8.41 13.35 -9.40
N GLU A 569 8.59 12.79 -8.21
CA GLU A 569 7.85 13.18 -7.00
C GLU A 569 8.45 14.38 -6.25
N LYS A 570 9.74 14.68 -6.43
CA LYS A 570 10.47 15.57 -5.52
C LYS A 570 11.42 16.54 -6.20
N LEU A 571 11.92 16.23 -7.41
CA LEU A 571 13.00 16.99 -8.04
C LEU A 571 12.60 17.43 -9.45
N GLN A 572 11.63 18.35 -9.51
CA GLN A 572 11.20 19.07 -10.71
C GLN A 572 11.72 20.52 -10.67
N VAL A 573 11.71 21.24 -11.79
CA VAL A 573 12.11 22.66 -11.83
C VAL A 573 11.34 23.46 -10.77
N GLY A 574 12.04 24.29 -10.01
CA GLY A 574 11.50 25.05 -8.88
C GLY A 574 11.37 24.28 -7.56
N CYS A 575 11.73 23.00 -7.52
CA CYS A 575 11.79 22.26 -6.26
C CYS A 575 13.02 22.63 -5.44
N PHE A 576 12.82 22.84 -4.13
CA PHE A 576 13.91 22.91 -3.17
C PHE A 576 14.46 21.50 -2.89
N ASP A 577 15.78 21.37 -2.90
CA ASP A 577 16.46 20.16 -2.41
C ASP A 577 17.10 20.42 -1.04
N PRO A 578 16.60 19.79 0.04
CA PRO A 578 17.16 19.91 1.39
C PRO A 578 18.57 19.33 1.58
N SER A 579 19.00 18.42 0.70
CA SER A 579 20.30 17.73 0.78
C SER A 579 21.46 18.56 0.22
N SER A 580 21.16 19.51 -0.68
CA SER A 580 22.13 20.41 -1.31
C SER A 580 21.90 21.88 -0.98
N ASP A 581 20.84 22.22 -0.22
CA ASP A 581 20.43 23.60 0.08
C ASP A 581 20.26 24.46 -1.19
N ALA A 582 19.64 23.86 -2.21
CA ALA A 582 19.53 24.41 -3.56
C ALA A 582 18.10 24.34 -4.10
N ILE A 583 17.87 24.97 -5.25
CA ILE A 583 16.65 24.83 -6.06
C ILE A 583 17.02 24.19 -7.39
N VAL A 584 16.21 23.24 -7.86
CA VAL A 584 16.31 22.70 -9.22
C VAL A 584 15.94 23.80 -10.20
N THR A 585 16.88 24.24 -11.04
CA THR A 585 16.64 25.32 -12.01
C THR A 585 16.41 24.81 -13.43
N GLU A 586 16.95 23.64 -13.76
CA GLU A 586 16.86 23.09 -15.12
C GLU A 586 16.84 21.56 -15.10
N ILE A 587 16.12 20.98 -16.05
CA ILE A 587 16.19 19.56 -16.38
C ILE A 587 16.55 19.43 -17.86
N THR A 588 17.75 18.91 -18.14
CA THR A 588 18.25 18.74 -19.51
C THR A 588 17.48 17.65 -20.27
N GLU A 589 17.58 17.63 -21.61
CA GLU A 589 16.97 16.59 -22.46
C GLU A 589 17.37 15.15 -22.07
N GLY A 590 18.60 14.98 -21.57
CA GLY A 590 19.11 13.72 -21.04
C GLY A 590 18.53 13.32 -19.67
N ARG A 591 17.61 14.12 -19.13
CA ARG A 591 17.07 14.03 -17.76
C ARG A 591 18.16 14.14 -16.69
N ASN A 592 19.10 15.06 -16.88
CA ASN A 592 20.01 15.47 -15.80
C ASN A 592 19.43 16.71 -15.14
N ILE A 593 19.39 16.70 -13.81
CA ILE A 593 18.89 17.77 -12.96
C ILE A 593 20.06 18.73 -12.68
N ILE A 594 19.84 20.02 -12.89
CA ILE A 594 20.77 21.09 -12.53
C ILE A 594 20.15 21.88 -11.38
N GLU A 595 20.91 21.97 -10.29
CA GLU A 595 20.54 22.69 -9.08
C GLU A 595 21.44 23.92 -8.91
N LYS A 596 20.89 25.01 -8.38
CA LYS A 596 21.65 26.21 -8.02
C LYS A 596 21.36 26.60 -6.57
N PRO A 597 22.33 27.19 -5.84
CA PRO A 597 22.07 27.77 -4.53
C PRO A 597 20.84 28.68 -4.55
N ILE A 598 20.02 28.62 -3.50
CA ILE A 598 18.67 29.21 -3.45
C ILE A 598 18.63 30.67 -3.96
N LEU A 599 19.54 31.53 -3.48
CA LEU A 599 19.56 32.94 -3.89
C LEU A 599 19.94 33.12 -5.36
N LYS A 600 20.92 32.35 -5.85
CA LYS A 600 21.36 32.36 -7.26
C LYS A 600 20.23 31.89 -8.18
N ALA A 601 19.55 30.81 -7.80
CA ALA A 601 18.41 30.27 -8.55
C ALA A 601 17.30 31.31 -8.73
N ILE A 602 16.96 32.04 -7.67
CA ILE A 602 15.91 33.06 -7.70
C ILE A 602 16.34 34.28 -8.53
N SER A 603 17.61 34.68 -8.50
CA SER A 603 18.08 35.82 -9.31
C SER A 603 18.15 35.52 -10.82
N GLU A 604 18.30 34.26 -11.20
CA GLU A 604 18.53 33.85 -12.59
C GLU A 604 17.29 33.28 -13.30
N SER A 605 16.23 32.90 -12.57
CA SER A 605 14.95 32.44 -13.15
C SER A 605 13.83 33.43 -12.85
N HIS A 606 13.16 33.86 -13.92
CA HIS A 606 12.01 34.75 -13.83
C HIS A 606 10.82 34.11 -13.08
N GLU A 607 10.59 32.83 -13.30
CA GLU A 607 9.53 32.04 -12.67
C GLU A 607 9.75 31.95 -11.15
N LEU A 608 10.99 31.70 -10.72
CA LEU A 608 11.36 31.65 -9.30
C LEU A 608 11.37 33.03 -8.65
N ALA A 609 11.77 34.08 -9.37
CA ALA A 609 11.66 35.47 -8.91
C ALA A 609 10.19 35.85 -8.66
N SER A 610 9.29 35.52 -9.59
CA SER A 610 7.84 35.72 -9.45
C SER A 610 7.26 34.94 -8.25
N ALA A 611 7.66 33.69 -8.06
CA ALA A 611 7.27 32.90 -6.89
C ALA A 611 7.79 33.51 -5.58
N HIS A 612 9.01 34.05 -5.57
CA HIS A 612 9.58 34.76 -4.44
C HIS A 612 8.82 36.05 -4.11
N GLU A 613 8.43 36.85 -5.12
CA GLU A 613 7.60 38.04 -4.93
C GLU A 613 6.23 37.69 -4.30
N ARG A 614 5.57 36.63 -4.81
CA ARG A 614 4.32 36.11 -4.22
C ARG A 614 4.51 35.63 -2.78
N TYR A 615 5.66 35.02 -2.46
CA TYR A 615 6.01 34.67 -1.08
C TYR A 615 6.14 35.91 -0.20
N MET A 616 6.86 36.94 -0.66
CA MET A 616 7.01 38.21 0.07
C MET A 616 5.65 38.87 0.32
N LEU A 617 4.78 38.92 -0.69
CA LEU A 617 3.41 39.43 -0.58
C LEU A 617 2.60 38.62 0.43
N THR A 618 2.68 37.29 0.39
CA THR A 618 1.98 36.41 1.35
C THR A 618 2.41 36.70 2.79
N LYS A 619 3.71 36.82 3.03
CA LYS A 619 4.26 37.15 4.36
C LYS A 619 3.85 38.55 4.81
N TYR A 620 3.84 39.52 3.91
CA TYR A 620 3.35 40.88 4.17
C TYR A 620 1.87 40.88 4.55
N ILE A 621 1.01 40.16 3.82
CA ILE A 621 -0.43 40.01 4.14
C ILE A 621 -0.63 39.37 5.53
N TRP A 622 0.25 38.46 5.94
CA TRP A 622 0.24 37.86 7.27
C TRP A 622 0.85 38.75 8.37
N GLY A 623 1.40 39.92 8.00
CA GLY A 623 2.13 40.81 8.89
C GLY A 623 3.37 40.14 9.49
N GLU A 624 4.08 39.34 8.71
CA GLU A 624 5.31 38.64 9.09
C GLU A 624 6.50 39.18 8.32
N TYR A 625 7.68 39.19 8.97
CA TYR A 625 8.93 39.49 8.27
C TYR A 625 9.25 38.35 7.29
N ALA A 626 9.42 38.70 6.02
CA ALA A 626 9.77 37.76 4.98
C ALA A 626 11.29 37.55 4.97
N ASN A 627 11.72 36.32 5.23
CA ASN A 627 13.11 35.92 5.17
C ASN A 627 13.18 34.52 4.56
N LEU A 628 13.34 34.47 3.25
CA LEU A 628 13.30 33.24 2.47
C LEU A 628 14.26 32.18 3.03
N LEU A 629 15.54 32.52 3.23
CA LEU A 629 16.53 31.58 3.74
C LEU A 629 16.21 31.11 5.17
N SER A 630 15.77 32.01 6.04
CA SER A 630 15.38 31.65 7.40
C SER A 630 14.13 30.78 7.42
N ASP A 631 13.12 31.08 6.60
CA ASP A 631 11.89 30.29 6.55
C ASP A 631 12.16 28.93 5.91
N TYR A 632 12.97 28.86 4.86
CA TYR A 632 13.47 27.61 4.29
C TYR A 632 14.23 26.77 5.33
N ALA A 633 15.22 27.37 6.01
CA ALA A 633 16.03 26.68 7.03
C ALA A 633 15.18 26.21 8.23
N ARG A 634 14.15 26.99 8.60
CA ARG A 634 13.15 26.61 9.61
C ARG A 634 12.08 25.69 9.06
N GLY A 635 12.15 25.29 7.79
CA GLY A 635 11.17 24.47 7.10
C GLY A 635 9.75 25.03 7.17
N LYS A 636 9.59 26.34 7.03
CA LYS A 636 8.31 27.04 6.81
C LYS A 636 8.09 27.41 5.34
N LEU A 637 9.10 27.21 4.51
CA LEU A 637 9.01 27.32 3.05
C LEU A 637 9.57 26.03 2.45
N PHE A 638 8.84 25.44 1.50
CA PHE A 638 9.25 24.21 0.82
C PHE A 638 8.49 24.01 -0.47
N SER A 639 8.98 23.12 -1.34
CA SER A 639 8.27 22.72 -2.56
C SER A 639 7.55 21.38 -2.40
N ARG A 640 6.47 21.21 -3.16
CA ARG A 640 5.74 19.96 -3.36
C ARG A 640 5.48 19.80 -4.86
N VAL A 641 5.66 18.58 -5.37
CA VAL A 641 5.19 18.24 -6.72
C VAL A 641 3.80 17.64 -6.61
N ARG A 642 2.83 18.21 -7.34
CA ARG A 642 1.49 17.64 -7.48
C ARG A 642 1.57 16.51 -8.50
N ILE A 643 1.21 15.29 -8.10
CA ILE A 643 1.29 14.09 -8.96
C ILE A 643 -0.09 13.68 -9.42
N PHE A 644 -0.26 13.47 -10.72
CA PHE A 644 -1.43 12.84 -11.29
C PHE A 644 -1.20 11.34 -11.48
N ILE A 645 -2.13 10.53 -10.99
CA ILE A 645 -2.04 9.07 -11.03
C ILE A 645 -3.14 8.51 -11.93
N THR A 646 -2.76 7.67 -12.89
CA THR A 646 -3.68 6.90 -13.74
C THR A 646 -3.56 5.42 -13.39
N ILE A 647 -4.67 4.81 -12.97
CA ILE A 647 -4.77 3.40 -12.57
C ILE A 647 -5.65 2.61 -13.57
N PRO A 648 -5.53 1.27 -13.64
CA PRO A 648 -6.55 0.45 -14.27
C PRO A 648 -7.87 0.54 -13.52
N LEU A 649 -9.00 0.45 -14.23
CA LEU A 649 -10.34 0.57 -13.63
C LEU A 649 -11.06 -0.77 -13.47
N ASN A 650 -10.47 -1.87 -13.94
CA ASN A 650 -11.02 -3.20 -13.83
C ASN A 650 -9.92 -4.27 -13.75
N GLY A 651 -9.40 -4.51 -12.55
CA GLY A 651 -8.39 -5.52 -12.27
C GLY A 651 -6.96 -5.06 -12.51
N PHE A 652 -6.10 -6.00 -12.91
CA PHE A 652 -4.66 -5.77 -13.08
C PHE A 652 -4.34 -5.07 -14.40
N GLY A 653 -3.53 -4.01 -14.35
CA GLY A 653 -3.12 -3.23 -15.52
C GLY A 653 -2.02 -2.23 -15.22
N ARG A 654 -1.76 -1.31 -16.16
CA ARG A 654 -0.66 -0.32 -16.06
C ARG A 654 -1.04 0.84 -15.14
N LEU A 655 -0.10 1.22 -14.29
CA LEU A 655 -0.09 2.43 -13.46
C LEU A 655 0.79 3.47 -14.13
N PHE A 656 0.32 4.72 -14.21
CA PHE A 656 1.14 5.85 -14.62
C PHE A 656 1.09 6.96 -13.57
N GLU A 657 2.24 7.48 -13.20
CA GLU A 657 2.37 8.67 -12.35
C GLU A 657 3.13 9.73 -13.14
N HIS A 658 2.63 10.96 -13.18
CA HIS A 658 3.33 12.07 -13.80
C HIS A 658 3.15 13.37 -13.00
N PRO A 659 4.17 14.24 -12.99
CA PRO A 659 4.10 15.51 -12.28
C PRO A 659 3.21 16.48 -13.07
N GLU A 660 2.23 17.08 -12.40
CA GLU A 660 1.29 18.04 -12.98
C GLU A 660 1.74 19.49 -12.75
N ALA A 661 2.19 19.81 -11.54
CA ALA A 661 2.67 21.15 -11.18
C ALA A 661 3.67 21.11 -10.03
N VAL A 662 4.44 22.19 -9.88
CA VAL A 662 5.30 22.43 -8.71
C VAL A 662 4.71 23.56 -7.89
N GLU A 663 4.62 23.34 -6.58
CA GLU A 663 4.00 24.26 -5.64
C GLU A 663 4.98 24.63 -4.53
N TRP A 664 5.15 25.91 -4.24
CA TRP A 664 5.78 26.37 -3.01
C TRP A 664 4.72 26.48 -1.91
N ILE A 665 4.91 25.72 -0.84
CA ILE A 665 4.07 25.75 0.35
C ILE A 665 4.74 26.64 1.39
N ILE A 666 4.01 27.65 1.83
CA ILE A 666 4.43 28.62 2.84
C ILE A 666 3.63 28.36 4.10
N GLU A 667 4.30 28.26 5.24
CA GLU A 667 3.70 28.12 6.55
C GLU A 667 3.94 29.41 7.37
N SER A 668 2.87 29.96 7.94
CA SER A 668 2.90 31.14 8.78
C SER A 668 3.68 30.90 10.07
N SER A 669 4.47 31.88 10.50
CA SER A 669 5.12 31.86 11.80
C SER A 669 4.15 32.06 12.96
N LYS A 670 2.97 32.63 12.69
CA LYS A 670 1.91 32.82 13.66
C LYS A 670 0.94 31.63 13.63
N PRO A 671 0.77 30.92 14.75
CA PRO A 671 -0.29 29.91 14.84
C PRO A 671 -1.67 30.59 14.79
N ARG A 672 -2.58 30.04 14.00
CA ARG A 672 -4.03 30.33 14.01
C ARG A 672 -4.77 29.18 14.67
N VAL A 673 -5.95 29.43 15.23
CA VAL A 673 -6.73 28.36 15.85
C VAL A 673 -8.07 28.23 15.18
N ILE A 674 -8.38 27.00 14.79
CA ILE A 674 -9.69 26.67 14.21
C ILE A 674 -10.46 25.89 15.27
N LYS A 675 -11.61 26.45 15.65
CA LYS A 675 -12.57 25.80 16.54
C LYS A 675 -13.34 24.75 15.76
N TYR A 676 -13.32 23.53 16.27
CA TYR A 676 -13.89 22.38 15.61
C TYR A 676 -14.64 21.54 16.64
N GLY A 677 -15.97 21.70 16.70
CA GLY A 677 -16.77 21.16 17.80
C GLY A 677 -16.37 21.75 19.17
N ARG A 678 -16.03 20.88 20.13
CA ARG A 678 -15.48 21.27 21.45
C ARG A 678 -13.95 21.40 21.47
N GLU A 679 -13.29 21.11 20.35
CA GLU A 679 -11.83 21.08 20.24
C GLU A 679 -11.31 22.32 19.52
N CYS A 680 -10.02 22.60 19.65
CA CYS A 680 -9.40 23.76 19.03
C CYS A 680 -8.03 23.43 18.47
N ARG A 681 -7.89 23.62 17.17
CA ARG A 681 -6.70 23.18 16.44
C ARG A 681 -5.77 24.33 16.21
N VAL A 682 -4.53 24.24 16.71
CA VAL A 682 -3.46 25.12 16.28
C VAL A 682 -3.03 24.76 14.86
N LEU A 683 -3.45 25.56 13.90
CA LEU A 683 -3.03 25.48 12.51
C LEU A 683 -2.16 26.68 12.19
N HIS A 684 -1.00 26.45 11.61
CA HIS A 684 -0.30 27.53 10.95
C HIS A 684 -1.01 27.80 9.63
N ARG A 685 -1.27 29.08 9.33
CA ARG A 685 -1.84 29.44 8.02
C ARG A 685 -0.87 28.93 6.95
N MET A 686 -1.37 28.14 6.02
CA MET A 686 -0.60 27.68 4.88
C MET A 686 -1.16 28.32 3.63
N GLU A 687 -0.27 28.78 2.75
CA GLU A 687 -0.63 29.23 1.41
C GLU A 687 0.25 28.49 0.41
N THR A 688 -0.32 28.26 -0.77
CA THR A 688 0.29 27.52 -1.86
C THR A 688 0.52 28.47 -3.02
N ILE A 689 1.76 28.56 -3.49
CA ILE A 689 2.11 29.28 -4.71
C ILE A 689 2.39 28.21 -5.76
N GLU A 690 1.50 28.08 -6.75
CA GLU A 690 1.78 27.29 -7.95
C GLU A 690 2.81 28.03 -8.83
N LEU A 691 3.86 27.33 -9.22
CA LEU A 691 4.93 27.85 -10.06
C LEU A 691 4.55 27.65 -11.52
N ASP A 692 4.82 28.67 -12.33
CA ASP A 692 4.65 28.62 -13.79
C ASP A 692 5.89 27.98 -14.42
N VAL A 693 6.07 26.69 -14.19
CA VAL A 693 7.23 25.91 -14.64
C VAL A 693 6.78 24.60 -15.27
N ASP A 694 7.48 24.19 -16.32
CA ASP A 694 7.22 22.90 -16.96
C ASP A 694 7.67 21.75 -16.07
N THR A 695 6.79 20.76 -15.93
CA THR A 695 7.10 19.48 -15.28
C THR A 695 7.41 18.43 -16.34
N CYS A 696 8.23 17.44 -15.99
CA CYS A 696 8.58 16.37 -16.92
C CYS A 696 8.82 15.02 -16.25
N GLY A 697 8.59 13.97 -17.03
CA GLY A 697 8.78 12.59 -16.61
C GLY A 697 7.47 11.84 -16.41
N VAL A 698 7.55 10.52 -16.52
CA VAL A 698 6.44 9.60 -16.26
C VAL A 698 7.04 8.37 -15.57
N TYR A 699 6.44 7.94 -14.47
CA TYR A 699 6.72 6.66 -13.83
C TYR A 699 5.65 5.68 -14.30
N GLU A 700 6.06 4.47 -14.64
CA GLU A 700 5.19 3.45 -15.18
C GLU A 700 5.43 2.16 -14.42
N ASP A 701 4.34 1.57 -13.93
CA ASP A 701 4.35 0.28 -13.25
C ASP A 701 3.05 -0.49 -13.54
N PHE A 702 2.74 -1.49 -12.74
CA PHE A 702 1.47 -2.21 -12.80
C PHE A 702 0.81 -2.28 -11.43
N THR A 703 -0.52 -2.20 -11.42
CA THR A 703 -1.33 -2.30 -10.21
C THR A 703 -2.68 -2.99 -10.47
N TYR A 704 -3.39 -3.30 -9.40
CA TYR A 704 -4.80 -3.64 -9.38
C TYR A 704 -5.62 -2.40 -9.05
N GLY A 705 -6.63 -2.12 -9.87
CA GLY A 705 -7.54 -1.00 -9.65
C GLY A 705 -8.94 -1.31 -10.15
N TYR A 706 -9.93 -0.76 -9.43
CA TYR A 706 -11.34 -1.04 -9.64
C TYR A 706 -12.15 0.23 -9.47
N ARG A 707 -13.05 0.49 -10.41
CA ARG A 707 -14.02 1.58 -10.34
C ARG A 707 -15.40 1.03 -10.00
N TYR A 708 -16.07 1.71 -9.08
CA TYR A 708 -17.42 1.37 -8.65
C TYR A 708 -18.34 2.59 -8.80
N GLU A 709 -19.33 2.46 -9.66
CA GLU A 709 -20.31 3.53 -9.91
C GLU A 709 -21.29 3.66 -8.74
N LEU A 710 -21.38 4.88 -8.23
CA LEU A 710 -22.27 5.27 -7.16
C LEU A 710 -23.58 5.82 -7.75
N ASP A 711 -24.64 5.78 -6.95
CA ASP A 711 -25.88 6.44 -7.33
C ASP A 711 -25.68 7.96 -7.39
N PRO A 712 -26.29 8.67 -8.35
CA PRO A 712 -26.14 10.13 -8.49
C PRO A 712 -26.65 10.95 -7.30
N GLU A 713 -27.28 10.32 -6.31
CA GLU A 713 -27.77 10.95 -5.09
C GLU A 713 -26.81 10.76 -3.90
N GLU A 714 -25.84 9.84 -3.98
CA GLU A 714 -24.93 9.52 -2.86
C GLU A 714 -24.05 10.69 -2.45
N ASP A 715 -23.94 10.93 -1.14
CA ASP A 715 -23.01 11.90 -0.58
C ASP A 715 -21.58 11.35 -0.70
N THR A 716 -20.77 12.01 -1.53
CA THR A 716 -19.39 11.58 -1.82
C THR A 716 -18.47 11.68 -0.61
N ASP A 717 -18.68 12.66 0.27
CA ASP A 717 -17.88 12.84 1.48
C ASP A 717 -18.24 11.76 2.52
N LEU A 718 -19.52 11.39 2.59
CA LEU A 718 -19.98 10.26 3.40
C LEU A 718 -19.41 8.91 2.91
N ILE A 719 -19.36 8.71 1.58
CA ILE A 719 -18.72 7.52 0.99
C ILE A 719 -17.21 7.51 1.28
N LYS A 720 -16.53 8.67 1.17
CA LYS A 720 -15.11 8.81 1.53
C LYS A 720 -14.88 8.43 3.00
N ALA A 721 -15.72 8.93 3.91
CA ALA A 721 -15.68 8.58 5.32
C ALA A 721 -15.91 7.08 5.58
N ALA A 722 -16.83 6.45 4.86
CA ALA A 722 -17.06 5.02 4.97
C ALA A 722 -15.87 4.19 4.44
N LEU A 723 -15.24 4.60 3.35
CA LEU A 723 -14.01 3.96 2.84
C LEU A 723 -12.86 4.07 3.84
N ALA A 724 -12.70 5.21 4.51
CA ALA A 724 -11.75 5.39 5.61
C ALA A 724 -12.01 4.40 6.76
N LEU A 725 -13.28 4.27 7.19
CA LEU A 725 -13.67 3.34 8.24
C LEU A 725 -13.45 1.89 7.82
N LEU A 726 -13.78 1.51 6.58
CA LEU A 726 -13.53 0.18 6.04
C LEU A 726 -12.03 -0.17 6.14
N LYS A 727 -11.16 0.75 5.72
CA LYS A 727 -9.69 0.58 5.79
C LYS A 727 -9.21 0.35 7.22
N VAL A 728 -9.76 1.09 8.20
CA VAL A 728 -9.48 0.89 9.64
C VAL A 728 -10.01 -0.45 10.16
N ILE A 729 -11.23 -0.86 9.77
CA ILE A 729 -11.80 -2.15 10.17
C ILE A 729 -10.93 -3.30 9.64
N LEU A 730 -10.52 -3.24 8.37
CA LEU A 730 -9.63 -4.26 7.78
C LEU A 730 -8.31 -4.37 8.56
N ARG A 731 -7.76 -3.24 9.04
CA ARG A 731 -6.56 -3.20 9.89
C ARG A 731 -6.76 -3.80 11.28
N LEU A 732 -7.88 -3.51 11.94
CA LEU A 732 -8.15 -3.95 13.30
C LEU A 732 -8.80 -5.33 13.39
N SER A 733 -9.30 -5.86 12.28
CA SER A 733 -9.87 -7.21 12.19
C SER A 733 -8.81 -8.31 12.26
N SER A 734 -9.27 -9.57 12.26
CA SER A 734 -8.42 -10.75 12.14
C SER A 734 -7.55 -10.76 10.87
N LEU A 735 -7.99 -10.07 9.80
CA LEU A 735 -7.25 -9.95 8.55
C LEU A 735 -5.95 -9.15 8.72
N ARG A 736 -5.93 -8.14 9.59
CA ARG A 736 -4.76 -7.27 9.87
C ARG A 736 -4.12 -6.71 8.59
N ILE A 737 -4.95 -6.28 7.64
CA ILE A 737 -4.49 -5.68 6.39
C ILE A 737 -3.81 -4.35 6.72
N SER A 738 -2.62 -4.11 6.16
CA SER A 738 -1.94 -2.83 6.33
C SER A 738 -2.76 -1.72 5.67
N PRO A 739 -2.88 -0.52 6.27
CA PRO A 739 -3.49 0.62 5.60
C PRO A 739 -2.76 0.98 4.30
N GLU A 740 -1.49 0.60 4.15
CA GLU A 740 -0.72 0.88 2.94
C GLU A 740 -1.03 -0.07 1.76
N GLU A 741 -1.85 -1.10 1.93
CA GLU A 741 -2.16 -2.08 0.87
C GLU A 741 -3.32 -1.64 -0.04
N ILE A 742 -4.18 -0.72 0.43
CA ILE A 742 -5.37 -0.29 -0.30
C ILE A 742 -5.51 1.22 -0.18
N GLU A 743 -5.61 1.90 -1.32
CA GLU A 743 -5.98 3.32 -1.40
C GLU A 743 -7.31 3.49 -2.13
N TYR A 744 -7.93 4.64 -1.89
CA TYR A 744 -9.22 4.97 -2.45
C TYR A 744 -9.30 6.46 -2.82
N ASP A 745 -10.21 6.76 -3.72
CA ASP A 745 -10.62 8.12 -4.02
C ASP A 745 -12.10 8.13 -4.44
N VAL A 746 -12.77 9.26 -4.22
CA VAL A 746 -14.19 9.45 -4.57
C VAL A 746 -14.31 10.63 -5.51
N VAL A 747 -14.73 10.35 -6.75
CA VAL A 747 -14.82 11.35 -7.81
C VAL A 747 -16.26 11.80 -7.98
N LYS A 748 -16.46 13.12 -7.92
CA LYS A 748 -17.75 13.78 -8.14
C LYS A 748 -17.72 14.59 -9.44
N GLY A 749 -18.41 14.08 -10.46
CA GLY A 749 -18.74 14.84 -11.67
C GLY A 749 -20.17 15.42 -11.60
N THR A 750 -20.54 16.23 -12.59
CA THR A 750 -21.89 16.82 -12.67
C THR A 750 -22.98 15.76 -12.76
N ASN A 751 -22.76 14.70 -13.56
CA ASN A 751 -23.76 13.66 -13.84
C ASN A 751 -23.29 12.24 -13.47
N PHE A 752 -22.11 12.10 -12.86
CA PHE A 752 -21.57 10.80 -12.48
C PHE A 752 -20.86 10.91 -11.13
N ARG A 753 -20.97 9.83 -10.36
CA ARG A 753 -20.25 9.66 -9.09
C ARG A 753 -19.69 8.25 -9.09
N PHE A 754 -18.44 8.10 -8.68
CA PHE A 754 -17.84 6.79 -8.49
C PHE A 754 -16.76 6.89 -7.44
N PHE A 755 -16.45 5.76 -6.81
CA PHE A 755 -15.21 5.62 -6.09
C PHE A 755 -14.29 4.65 -6.81
N ILE A 756 -13.00 4.83 -6.61
CA ILE A 756 -11.97 3.92 -7.06
C ILE A 756 -11.28 3.29 -5.85
N LEU A 757 -10.93 2.02 -5.98
CA LEU A 757 -10.03 1.32 -5.08
C LEU A 757 -8.83 0.86 -5.89
N TRP A 758 -7.62 1.04 -5.36
CA TRP A 758 -6.44 0.47 -5.97
C TRP A 758 -5.42 0.04 -4.92
N GLU A 759 -4.48 -0.78 -5.36
CA GLU A 759 -3.36 -1.20 -4.51
C GLU A 759 -2.14 -0.33 -4.83
N PRO A 760 -1.57 0.43 -3.88
CA PRO A 760 -0.32 1.15 -4.12
C PRO A 760 0.81 0.20 -4.56
N GLU A 761 0.82 -1.00 -3.97
CA GLU A 761 1.60 -2.14 -4.43
C GLU A 761 0.71 -3.23 -4.95
N ALA A 762 0.95 -3.71 -6.17
CA ALA A 762 0.22 -4.84 -6.75
C ALA A 762 0.40 -6.15 -5.96
N SER A 763 -0.33 -6.32 -4.86
CA SER A 763 -0.34 -7.50 -3.99
C SER A 763 -1.42 -8.51 -4.40
N GLY A 764 -2.40 -8.07 -5.19
CA GLY A 764 -3.57 -8.84 -5.63
C GLY A 764 -4.54 -9.15 -4.50
N ILE A 765 -4.52 -8.35 -3.43
CA ILE A 765 -5.42 -8.48 -2.28
C ILE A 765 -6.85 -8.10 -2.68
N LEU A 766 -7.06 -7.00 -3.41
CA LEU A 766 -8.39 -6.57 -3.89
C LEU A 766 -9.06 -7.64 -4.76
N GLU A 767 -8.28 -8.27 -5.65
CA GLU A 767 -8.77 -9.34 -6.53
C GLU A 767 -9.18 -10.61 -5.76
N LYS A 768 -8.47 -10.94 -4.68
CA LYS A 768 -8.66 -12.18 -3.90
C LYS A 768 -9.55 -12.01 -2.66
N MET A 769 -9.92 -10.77 -2.34
CA MET A 769 -10.64 -10.45 -1.10
C MET A 769 -12.04 -11.05 -1.08
N ASP A 770 -12.33 -11.80 -0.01
CA ASP A 770 -13.66 -12.31 0.26
C ASP A 770 -14.50 -11.19 0.89
N TRP A 771 -15.23 -10.46 0.05
CA TRP A 771 -16.09 -9.36 0.48
C TRP A 771 -17.26 -9.81 1.37
N LYS A 772 -17.65 -11.10 1.34
CA LYS A 772 -18.65 -11.65 2.26
C LYS A 772 -18.07 -11.81 3.67
N LEU A 773 -16.84 -12.31 3.77
CA LEU A 773 -16.11 -12.34 5.03
C LEU A 773 -15.91 -10.91 5.56
N VAL A 774 -15.47 -9.98 4.71
CA VAL A 774 -15.33 -8.56 5.10
C VAL A 774 -16.65 -7.99 5.63
N ARG A 775 -17.77 -8.28 4.97
CA ARG A 775 -19.10 -7.87 5.44
C ARG A 775 -19.44 -8.44 6.82
N SER A 776 -19.14 -9.72 7.07
CA SER A 776 -19.36 -10.33 8.39
C SER A 776 -18.51 -9.64 9.48
N ILE A 777 -17.24 -9.36 9.17
CA ILE A 777 -16.33 -8.61 10.05
C ILE A 777 -16.91 -7.22 10.34
N VAL A 778 -17.35 -6.48 9.31
CA VAL A 778 -17.92 -5.14 9.48
C VAL A 778 -19.14 -5.20 10.39
N ARG A 779 -20.04 -6.18 10.24
CA ARG A 779 -21.23 -6.31 11.10
C ARG A 779 -20.87 -6.51 12.56
N GLU A 780 -19.97 -7.45 12.83
CA GLU A 780 -19.55 -7.82 14.18
C GLU A 780 -18.63 -6.78 14.84
N TYR A 781 -17.95 -5.97 14.04
CA TYR A 781 -17.01 -4.97 14.53
C TYR A 781 -17.69 -3.92 15.41
N LYS A 782 -17.15 -3.71 16.61
CA LYS A 782 -17.63 -2.66 17.52
C LYS A 782 -16.59 -1.54 17.53
N PRO A 783 -16.90 -0.37 16.95
CA PRO A 783 -16.01 0.77 16.99
C PRO A 783 -15.68 1.13 18.43
N ASP A 784 -14.40 1.37 18.71
CA ASP A 784 -13.92 1.90 19.99
C ASP A 784 -13.07 3.15 19.73
N ARG A 785 -12.55 3.76 20.79
CA ARG A 785 -11.65 4.92 20.63
C ARG A 785 -10.42 4.62 19.76
N MET A 786 -9.95 3.37 19.67
CA MET A 786 -8.83 3.03 18.78
C MET A 786 -9.24 3.15 17.31
N THR A 787 -10.50 2.85 16.98
CA THR A 787 -11.07 3.09 15.65
C THR A 787 -10.95 4.57 15.27
N GLU A 788 -11.34 5.47 16.17
CA GLU A 788 -11.25 6.93 15.95
C GLU A 788 -9.80 7.39 15.74
N PHE A 789 -8.84 6.90 16.53
CA PHE A 789 -7.43 7.28 16.36
C PHE A 789 -6.83 6.79 15.05
N LEU A 790 -7.19 5.57 14.63
CA LEU A 790 -6.74 5.08 13.35
C LEU A 790 -7.42 5.78 12.18
N LEU A 791 -8.67 6.24 12.33
CA LEU A 791 -9.32 7.11 11.33
C LEU A 791 -8.52 8.41 11.17
N TRP A 792 -8.14 9.07 12.27
CA TRP A 792 -7.24 10.23 12.22
C TRP A 792 -5.91 9.94 11.52
N ALA A 793 -5.34 8.75 11.72
CA ALA A 793 -4.06 8.37 11.13
C ALA A 793 -4.17 8.02 9.63
N VAL A 794 -5.32 7.48 9.21
CA VAL A 794 -5.59 6.99 7.85
C VAL A 794 -6.12 8.11 6.95
N ASP A 795 -7.13 8.85 7.40
CA ASP A 795 -7.79 9.92 6.65
C ASP A 795 -8.36 10.98 7.60
N GLU A 796 -7.57 12.03 7.85
CA GLU A 796 -7.94 13.15 8.71
C GLU A 796 -9.13 13.96 8.16
N GLU A 797 -9.27 14.08 6.83
CA GLU A 797 -10.40 14.80 6.21
C GLU A 797 -11.71 14.04 6.42
N ALA A 798 -11.70 12.72 6.24
CA ALA A 798 -12.85 11.87 6.54
C ALA A 798 -13.28 12.00 8.01
N MET A 799 -12.32 11.98 8.94
CA MET A 799 -12.62 12.11 10.37
C MET A 799 -13.19 13.49 10.73
N LEU A 800 -12.68 14.56 10.10
CA LEU A 800 -13.28 15.89 10.18
C LEU A 800 -14.71 15.88 9.63
N TYR A 801 -14.98 15.29 8.47
CA TYR A 801 -16.35 15.24 7.98
C TYR A 801 -17.31 14.51 8.95
N ILE A 802 -16.89 13.37 9.52
CA ILE A 802 -17.67 12.58 10.49
C ILE A 802 -18.08 13.43 11.69
N LEU A 803 -17.13 14.16 12.28
CA LEU A 803 -17.37 14.97 13.45
C LEU A 803 -18.24 16.21 13.14
N GLU A 804 -18.15 16.81 11.94
CA GLU A 804 -18.90 18.04 11.58
C GLU A 804 -20.38 17.73 11.45
N LYS A 805 -20.67 16.57 10.88
CA LYS A 805 -22.01 16.06 10.68
C LYS A 805 -22.53 15.27 11.88
N ASN A 806 -21.74 15.16 12.94
CA ASN A 806 -22.06 14.39 14.15
C ASN A 806 -22.50 12.95 13.83
N ILE A 807 -21.81 12.32 12.88
CA ILE A 807 -22.10 10.96 12.42
C ILE A 807 -21.53 9.96 13.42
N SER A 808 -22.38 9.06 13.93
CA SER A 808 -21.89 7.97 14.77
C SER A 808 -21.14 6.93 13.94
N LEU A 809 -20.08 6.33 14.49
CA LEU A 809 -19.34 5.27 13.79
C LEU A 809 -20.22 4.04 13.53
N ASP A 810 -21.21 3.77 14.39
CA ASP A 810 -22.19 2.70 14.17
C ASP A 810 -23.07 2.98 12.94
N SER A 811 -23.56 4.22 12.77
CA SER A 811 -24.29 4.63 11.56
C SER A 811 -23.39 4.56 10.32
N LEU A 812 -22.11 4.92 10.45
CA LEU A 812 -21.17 4.87 9.33
C LEU A 812 -20.89 3.43 8.85
N LYS A 813 -20.96 2.42 9.74
CA LYS A 813 -20.88 1.00 9.34
C LYS A 813 -21.98 0.60 8.36
N GLU A 814 -23.18 1.18 8.47
CA GLU A 814 -24.25 0.92 7.49
C GLU A 814 -23.85 1.42 6.11
N VAL A 815 -23.17 2.57 6.04
CA VAL A 815 -22.61 3.10 4.80
C VAL A 815 -21.47 2.20 4.29
N VAL A 816 -20.61 1.68 5.17
CA VAL A 816 -19.60 0.68 4.79
C VAL A 816 -20.25 -0.55 4.15
N GLU A 817 -21.35 -1.05 4.71
CA GLU A 817 -22.09 -2.16 4.09
C GLU A 817 -22.64 -1.80 2.69
N ARG A 818 -23.07 -0.55 2.46
CA ARG A 818 -23.46 -0.07 1.13
C ARG A 818 -22.27 0.03 0.18
N VAL A 819 -21.11 0.48 0.66
CA VAL A 819 -19.86 0.47 -0.11
C VAL A 819 -19.55 -0.96 -0.56
N ILE A 820 -19.67 -1.95 0.33
CA ILE A 820 -19.48 -3.36 -0.02
C ILE A 820 -20.57 -3.83 -1.01
N ASP A 821 -21.82 -3.35 -0.89
CA ASP A 821 -22.87 -3.61 -1.89
C ASP A 821 -22.41 -3.13 -3.29
N TYR A 822 -21.88 -1.91 -3.43
CA TYR A 822 -21.34 -1.42 -4.70
C TYR A 822 -20.17 -2.28 -5.20
N ILE A 823 -19.28 -2.73 -4.30
CA ILE A 823 -18.14 -3.59 -4.66
C ILE A 823 -18.59 -4.95 -5.20
N GLU A 824 -19.57 -5.58 -4.56
CA GLU A 824 -20.12 -6.86 -5.00
C GLU A 824 -21.01 -6.73 -6.25
N GLY A 825 -21.30 -5.49 -6.68
CA GLY A 825 -22.25 -5.18 -7.74
C GLY A 825 -23.67 -5.52 -7.31
N ILE A 826 -24.04 -5.15 -6.09
CA ILE A 826 -25.37 -5.30 -5.49
C ILE A 826 -26.05 -3.92 -5.46
N GLU A 827 -27.35 -3.91 -5.75
CA GLU A 827 -28.23 -2.76 -5.70
C GLU A 827 -29.33 -3.01 -4.66
N LEU A 828 -29.73 -1.96 -3.94
CA LEU A 828 -30.84 -2.02 -3.00
C LEU A 828 -32.12 -1.60 -3.71
N ILE A 829 -32.97 -2.58 -4.01
CA ILE A 829 -34.27 -2.34 -4.62
C ILE A 829 -35.33 -2.25 -3.53
N GLU A 830 -36.05 -1.13 -3.48
CA GLU A 830 -37.22 -1.00 -2.61
C GLU A 830 -38.38 -1.81 -3.19
N VAL A 831 -38.85 -2.80 -2.43
CA VAL A 831 -39.97 -3.68 -2.80
C VAL A 831 -41.12 -3.44 -1.81
N VAL A 832 -42.29 -3.11 -2.35
CA VAL A 832 -43.50 -2.82 -1.57
C VAL A 832 -43.85 -4.03 -0.71
N LYS A 833 -44.01 -3.81 0.61
CA LYS A 833 -44.18 -4.80 1.72
C LYS A 833 -42.95 -5.57 2.19
N LEU A 834 -41.85 -5.64 1.43
CA LEU A 834 -40.62 -6.35 1.84
C LEU A 834 -39.48 -5.39 2.25
N GLY A 835 -39.66 -4.09 2.02
CA GLY A 835 -38.64 -3.09 2.30
C GLY A 835 -37.51 -3.14 1.26
N LYS A 836 -36.31 -2.72 1.65
CA LYS A 836 -35.13 -2.76 0.76
C LYS A 836 -34.60 -4.19 0.63
N VAL A 837 -34.49 -4.69 -0.60
CA VAL A 837 -33.96 -6.01 -0.93
C VAL A 837 -32.64 -5.83 -1.68
N ARG A 838 -31.62 -6.57 -1.28
CA ARG A 838 -30.31 -6.60 -1.96
C ARG A 838 -30.38 -7.51 -3.18
N VAL A 839 -30.15 -6.95 -4.35
CA VAL A 839 -30.27 -7.64 -5.64
C VAL A 839 -29.00 -7.40 -6.44
N PRO A 840 -28.37 -8.42 -7.06
CA PRO A 840 -27.21 -8.17 -7.91
C PRO A 840 -27.59 -7.25 -9.08
N LYS A 841 -26.74 -6.27 -9.41
CA LYS A 841 -26.88 -5.45 -10.62
C LYS A 841 -26.87 -6.38 -11.84
N PRO A 842 -27.71 -6.11 -12.87
CA PRO A 842 -27.66 -6.84 -14.12
C PRO A 842 -26.25 -6.79 -14.74
N ARG A 843 -25.69 -7.97 -15.04
CA ARG A 843 -24.35 -8.10 -15.63
C ARG A 843 -24.19 -9.45 -16.35
N LYS A 844 -23.30 -9.48 -17.35
CA LYS A 844 -23.12 -10.66 -18.20
C LYS A 844 -22.64 -11.90 -17.43
N GLU A 845 -21.88 -11.71 -16.36
CA GLU A 845 -21.29 -12.78 -15.52
C GLU A 845 -22.33 -13.60 -14.76
N LEU A 846 -23.56 -13.09 -14.61
CA LEU A 846 -24.66 -13.85 -14.03
C LEU A 846 -25.10 -15.00 -14.95
N ASN A 847 -24.65 -15.02 -16.21
CA ASN A 847 -25.03 -16.01 -17.22
C ASN A 847 -26.56 -16.13 -17.37
N LEU A 848 -27.27 -15.01 -17.29
CA LEU A 848 -28.72 -14.92 -17.47
C LEU A 848 -29.03 -14.17 -18.77
N VAL A 849 -30.06 -14.59 -19.49
CA VAL A 849 -30.65 -13.87 -20.62
C VAL A 849 -32.15 -13.84 -20.47
N ALA A 850 -32.74 -12.65 -20.40
CA ALA A 850 -34.18 -12.49 -20.44
C ALA A 850 -34.69 -12.32 -21.87
N ILE A 851 -35.78 -13.01 -22.19
CA ILE A 851 -36.43 -12.98 -23.49
C ILE A 851 -37.88 -12.53 -23.32
N ASP A 852 -38.26 -11.52 -24.10
CA ASP A 852 -39.65 -11.13 -24.31
C ASP A 852 -40.08 -11.42 -25.75
N LEU A 853 -41.34 -11.79 -25.94
CA LEU A 853 -41.95 -12.02 -27.25
C LEU A 853 -43.24 -11.21 -27.34
N LEU A 854 -43.22 -10.15 -28.14
CA LEU A 854 -44.41 -9.38 -28.48
C LEU A 854 -44.99 -9.92 -29.78
N THR A 855 -46.31 -10.12 -29.82
CA THR A 855 -47.04 -10.55 -31.02
C THR A 855 -48.28 -9.68 -31.17
N PHE A 856 -48.49 -9.11 -32.36
CA PHE A 856 -49.67 -8.33 -32.66
C PHE A 856 -50.11 -8.48 -34.12
N ASN A 857 -51.42 -8.29 -34.35
CA ASN A 857 -52.05 -8.44 -35.65
C ASN A 857 -52.09 -7.08 -36.37
N LEU A 858 -51.61 -7.04 -37.61
CA LEU A 858 -51.72 -5.88 -38.52
C LEU A 858 -53.12 -5.84 -39.18
N LYS A 859 -53.29 -5.02 -40.22
CA LYS A 859 -54.60 -4.71 -40.84
C LYS A 859 -55.26 -5.90 -41.54
N ASP A 860 -54.53 -6.96 -41.88
CA ASP A 860 -55.00 -8.08 -42.73
C ASP A 860 -54.75 -9.47 -42.11
N GLU A 861 -54.95 -9.63 -40.80
CA GLU A 861 -54.60 -10.84 -40.02
C GLU A 861 -53.11 -11.24 -40.04
N GLU A 862 -52.24 -10.46 -40.68
CA GLU A 862 -50.80 -10.65 -40.64
C GLU A 862 -50.26 -10.45 -39.22
N LYS A 863 -49.50 -11.43 -38.73
CA LYS A 863 -48.84 -11.39 -37.42
C LYS A 863 -47.43 -10.85 -37.55
N LEU A 864 -47.11 -9.86 -36.73
CA LEU A 864 -45.75 -9.40 -36.53
C LEU A 864 -45.27 -9.88 -35.15
N HIS A 865 -44.08 -10.47 -35.12
CA HIS A 865 -43.43 -10.95 -33.91
C HIS A 865 -42.14 -10.16 -33.66
N ILE A 866 -41.97 -9.68 -32.43
CA ILE A 866 -40.74 -9.03 -31.99
C ILE A 866 -40.19 -9.81 -30.81
N ILE A 867 -38.99 -10.36 -30.99
CA ILE A 867 -38.24 -11.06 -29.95
C ILE A 867 -37.17 -10.10 -29.42
N SER A 868 -37.20 -9.82 -28.13
CA SER A 868 -36.23 -8.95 -27.47
C SER A 868 -35.43 -9.75 -26.46
N LEU A 869 -34.10 -9.67 -26.52
CA LEU A 869 -33.19 -10.33 -25.60
C LEU A 869 -32.43 -9.30 -24.76
N TYR A 870 -32.16 -9.61 -23.50
CA TYR A 870 -31.31 -8.80 -22.61
C TYR A 870 -30.47 -9.69 -21.69
N ASN A 871 -29.14 -9.54 -21.71
CA ASN A 871 -28.23 -10.38 -20.92
C ASN A 871 -27.69 -9.70 -19.65
N GLY A 872 -28.22 -8.54 -19.28
CA GLY A 872 -27.73 -7.70 -18.19
C GLY A 872 -26.88 -6.51 -18.65
N GLU A 873 -26.26 -6.58 -19.82
CA GLU A 873 -25.41 -5.50 -20.35
C GLU A 873 -25.90 -5.00 -21.71
N LYS A 874 -26.08 -5.93 -22.66
CA LYS A 874 -26.54 -5.66 -24.03
C LYS A 874 -27.98 -6.14 -24.22
N SER A 875 -28.67 -5.49 -25.15
CA SER A 875 -30.00 -5.87 -25.61
C SER A 875 -30.03 -6.04 -27.12
N TRP A 876 -30.79 -7.03 -27.59
CA TRP A 876 -30.98 -7.34 -29.01
C TRP A 876 -32.47 -7.38 -29.35
N ASN A 877 -32.80 -7.10 -30.61
CA ASN A 877 -34.16 -7.21 -31.14
C ASN A 877 -34.14 -7.97 -32.46
N ILE A 878 -35.10 -8.88 -32.60
CA ILE A 878 -35.36 -9.63 -33.83
C ILE A 878 -36.82 -9.37 -34.21
N THR A 879 -37.07 -9.08 -35.48
CA THR A 879 -38.41 -8.81 -36.01
C THR A 879 -38.73 -9.82 -37.09
N LEU A 880 -39.87 -10.50 -36.96
CA LEU A 880 -40.33 -11.57 -37.84
C LEU A 880 -41.76 -11.28 -38.32
N GLY A 881 -41.99 -11.34 -39.63
CA GLY A 881 -43.32 -11.19 -40.24
C GLY A 881 -43.25 -11.35 -41.76
N LYS A 882 -44.40 -11.59 -42.41
CA LYS A 882 -44.47 -11.85 -43.86
C LYS A 882 -43.83 -10.77 -44.75
N GLN A 883 -43.82 -9.52 -44.28
CA GLN A 883 -43.31 -8.36 -45.03
C GLN A 883 -41.88 -7.94 -44.64
N ILE A 884 -41.19 -8.71 -43.78
CA ILE A 884 -39.87 -8.35 -43.26
C ILE A 884 -38.92 -9.54 -43.41
N GLU A 885 -37.80 -9.34 -44.12
CA GLU A 885 -36.75 -10.34 -44.14
C GLU A 885 -36.13 -10.51 -42.75
N PRO A 886 -36.05 -11.74 -42.22
CA PRO A 886 -35.37 -12.03 -40.98
C PRO A 886 -33.87 -11.66 -41.11
N GLY A 887 -33.34 -10.82 -40.22
CA GLY A 887 -31.91 -10.49 -40.17
C GLY A 887 -31.02 -11.67 -39.72
N ASP A 888 -29.79 -11.40 -39.25
CA ASP A 888 -28.89 -12.44 -38.70
C ASP A 888 -29.36 -12.96 -37.33
N ILE A 889 -30.43 -13.75 -37.35
CA ILE A 889 -31.05 -14.35 -36.16
C ILE A 889 -30.05 -15.27 -35.44
N LEU A 890 -29.35 -16.11 -36.19
CA LEU A 890 -28.43 -17.09 -35.63
C LEU A 890 -27.23 -16.42 -34.95
N GLY A 891 -26.65 -15.37 -35.56
CA GLY A 891 -25.58 -14.57 -34.97
C GLY A 891 -26.03 -13.90 -33.67
N ILE A 892 -27.22 -13.30 -33.63
CA ILE A 892 -27.77 -12.67 -32.43
C ILE A 892 -27.97 -13.69 -31.30
N PHE A 893 -28.54 -14.86 -31.59
CA PHE A 893 -28.74 -15.90 -30.58
C PHE A 893 -27.42 -16.47 -30.06
N ASN A 894 -26.41 -16.65 -30.92
CA ASN A 894 -25.07 -17.10 -30.52
C ASN A 894 -24.31 -16.05 -29.70
N GLU A 895 -24.47 -14.76 -29.98
CA GLU A 895 -23.87 -13.69 -29.18
C GLU A 895 -24.55 -13.58 -27.81
N ALA A 896 -25.88 -13.68 -27.78
CA ALA A 896 -26.67 -13.49 -26.57
C ALA A 896 -26.60 -14.72 -25.63
N ILE A 897 -26.66 -15.94 -26.16
CA ILE A 897 -26.84 -17.18 -25.39
C ILE A 897 -25.57 -18.03 -25.44
N GLY A 898 -24.83 -18.04 -24.33
CA GLY A 898 -23.66 -18.89 -24.16
C GLY A 898 -24.00 -20.32 -23.72
N LYS A 899 -22.97 -21.17 -23.66
CA LYS A 899 -23.08 -22.60 -23.32
C LYS A 899 -23.77 -22.87 -21.98
N ASP A 900 -23.48 -22.06 -20.95
CA ASP A 900 -24.00 -22.23 -19.59
C ASP A 900 -25.08 -21.20 -19.20
N THR A 901 -25.54 -20.41 -20.17
CA THR A 901 -26.55 -19.37 -19.95
C THR A 901 -27.92 -19.95 -19.61
N VAL A 902 -28.58 -19.34 -18.62
CA VAL A 902 -29.98 -19.59 -18.22
C VAL A 902 -30.90 -18.58 -18.91
N ILE A 903 -31.96 -19.06 -19.55
CA ILE A 903 -32.94 -18.26 -20.27
C ILE A 903 -34.11 -17.95 -19.35
N LEU A 904 -34.44 -16.67 -19.19
CA LEU A 904 -35.54 -16.16 -18.40
C LEU A 904 -36.68 -15.75 -19.33
N HIS A 905 -37.90 -16.21 -19.05
CA HIS A 905 -39.07 -15.80 -19.83
C HIS A 905 -40.29 -15.60 -18.94
N TYR A 906 -41.28 -14.85 -19.44
CA TYR A 906 -42.53 -14.57 -18.74
C TYR A 906 -43.69 -15.16 -19.55
N SER A 907 -43.94 -16.47 -19.39
CA SER A 907 -45.00 -17.25 -20.05
C SER A 907 -44.93 -17.46 -21.58
N THR A 908 -43.87 -17.00 -22.26
CA THR A 908 -43.80 -16.96 -23.74
C THR A 908 -42.98 -18.06 -24.42
N ILE A 909 -42.29 -18.95 -23.70
CA ILE A 909 -41.30 -19.85 -24.30
C ILE A 909 -41.89 -20.84 -25.32
N SER A 910 -43.04 -21.46 -25.04
CA SER A 910 -43.64 -22.44 -25.95
C SER A 910 -44.06 -21.80 -27.28
N LYS A 911 -44.50 -20.54 -27.24
CA LYS A 911 -44.81 -19.76 -28.45
C LYS A 911 -43.55 -19.39 -29.22
N LEU A 912 -42.46 -19.09 -28.52
CA LEU A 912 -41.16 -18.81 -29.12
C LEU A 912 -40.58 -20.04 -29.82
N VAL A 913 -40.64 -21.22 -29.18
CA VAL A 913 -40.17 -22.48 -29.76
C VAL A 913 -40.96 -22.81 -31.03
N HIS A 914 -42.29 -22.71 -30.98
CA HIS A 914 -43.13 -22.90 -32.17
C HIS A 914 -42.83 -21.87 -33.27
N LEU A 915 -42.55 -20.61 -32.91
CA LEU A 915 -42.21 -19.57 -33.91
C LEU A 915 -40.86 -19.85 -34.57
N LEU A 916 -39.93 -20.47 -33.85
CA LEU A 916 -38.56 -20.72 -34.29
C LEU A 916 -38.35 -22.14 -34.84
N SER A 917 -39.39 -22.95 -35.01
CA SER A 917 -39.29 -24.30 -35.59
C SER A 917 -38.81 -24.28 -37.05
N GLU A 918 -38.92 -23.14 -37.73
CA GLU A 918 -38.35 -22.92 -39.07
C GLU A 918 -36.81 -22.70 -39.03
N TYR A 919 -36.20 -22.64 -37.84
CA TYR A 919 -34.77 -22.46 -37.61
C TYR A 919 -34.18 -23.61 -36.76
N PRO A 920 -33.87 -24.78 -37.37
CA PRO A 920 -33.55 -26.02 -36.64
C PRO A 920 -32.38 -25.92 -35.65
N LEU A 921 -31.38 -25.08 -35.94
CA LEU A 921 -30.21 -24.88 -35.06
C LEU A 921 -30.60 -24.16 -33.76
N ILE A 922 -31.50 -23.19 -33.82
CA ILE A 922 -31.96 -22.42 -32.67
C ILE A 922 -32.93 -23.27 -31.84
N GLU A 923 -33.83 -23.98 -32.50
CA GLU A 923 -34.73 -24.94 -31.85
C GLU A 923 -33.94 -26.02 -31.09
N SER A 924 -32.91 -26.60 -31.72
CA SER A 924 -32.01 -27.56 -31.09
C SER A 924 -31.31 -26.97 -29.86
N MET A 925 -30.82 -25.73 -29.95
CA MET A 925 -30.20 -25.04 -28.82
C MET A 925 -31.18 -24.86 -27.66
N LEU A 926 -32.40 -24.38 -27.93
CA LEU A 926 -33.43 -24.18 -26.89
C LEU A 926 -33.85 -25.51 -26.25
N THR A 927 -34.01 -26.57 -27.04
CA THR A 927 -34.35 -27.92 -26.55
C THR A 927 -33.25 -28.48 -25.64
N VAL A 928 -31.97 -28.31 -26.01
CA VAL A 928 -30.84 -28.71 -25.17
C VAL A 928 -30.84 -27.93 -23.85
N LYS A 929 -31.13 -26.62 -23.88
CA LYS A 929 -31.23 -25.81 -22.66
C LYS A 929 -32.37 -26.26 -21.76
N GLU A 930 -33.54 -26.58 -22.33
CA GLU A 930 -34.68 -27.10 -21.60
C GLU A 930 -34.35 -28.44 -20.91
N SER A 931 -33.70 -29.36 -21.61
CA SER A 931 -33.28 -30.67 -21.04
C SER A 931 -32.31 -30.54 -19.86
N LYS A 932 -31.54 -29.44 -19.80
CA LYS A 932 -30.60 -29.12 -18.72
C LYS A 932 -31.24 -28.29 -17.59
N GLY A 933 -32.53 -27.98 -17.67
CA GLY A 933 -33.21 -27.11 -16.72
C GLY A 933 -32.73 -25.65 -16.77
N GLN A 934 -32.14 -25.22 -17.88
CA GLN A 934 -31.59 -23.86 -18.06
C GLN A 934 -32.63 -22.88 -18.64
N ILE A 935 -33.93 -23.18 -18.55
CA ILE A 935 -35.02 -22.29 -18.93
C ILE A 935 -35.90 -22.06 -17.70
N VAL A 936 -36.04 -20.80 -17.29
CA VAL A 936 -36.79 -20.42 -16.10
C VAL A 936 -37.99 -19.57 -16.48
N ASN A 937 -39.17 -20.06 -16.09
CA ASN A 937 -40.40 -19.28 -16.14
C ASN A 937 -40.44 -18.34 -14.93
N VAL A 938 -40.06 -17.07 -15.14
CA VAL A 938 -39.96 -16.05 -14.10
C VAL A 938 -41.30 -15.81 -13.41
N TYR A 939 -42.42 -15.94 -14.13
CA TYR A 939 -43.75 -15.84 -13.52
C TYR A 939 -43.99 -16.93 -12.48
N LYS A 940 -43.73 -18.20 -12.83
CA LYS A 940 -43.90 -19.33 -11.89
C LYS A 940 -42.97 -19.17 -10.69
N PHE A 941 -41.72 -18.82 -10.96
CA PHE A 941 -40.68 -18.61 -9.95
C PHE A 941 -41.02 -17.48 -8.96
N ALA A 942 -41.43 -16.32 -9.48
CA ALA A 942 -41.85 -15.18 -8.66
C ALA A 942 -43.13 -15.49 -7.87
N LYS A 943 -44.09 -16.22 -8.46
CA LYS A 943 -45.31 -16.65 -7.77
C LYS A 943 -45.01 -17.55 -6.57
N GLU A 944 -44.16 -18.56 -6.75
CA GLU A 944 -43.75 -19.48 -5.69
C GLU A 944 -43.00 -18.77 -4.56
N THR A 945 -42.18 -17.77 -4.91
CA THR A 945 -41.30 -17.11 -3.94
C THR A 945 -41.95 -15.92 -3.23
N LEU A 946 -42.79 -15.14 -3.92
CA LEU A 946 -43.31 -13.84 -3.46
C LEU A 946 -44.81 -13.88 -3.11
N CYS A 947 -45.45 -15.05 -3.16
CA CYS A 947 -46.87 -15.26 -2.84
C CYS A 947 -47.84 -14.31 -3.56
N LEU A 948 -47.52 -13.90 -4.79
CA LEU A 948 -48.37 -13.01 -5.59
C LEU A 948 -49.50 -13.80 -6.29
N ASN A 949 -50.75 -13.35 -6.13
CA ASN A 949 -51.87 -13.86 -6.91
C ASN A 949 -52.06 -13.05 -8.21
N ILE A 950 -52.01 -13.78 -9.32
CA ILE A 950 -52.34 -13.48 -10.74
C ILE A 950 -52.20 -12.00 -11.15
N ALA A 951 -51.23 -11.73 -12.05
CA ALA A 951 -51.05 -10.42 -12.66
C ALA A 951 -50.23 -10.51 -13.96
N PRO A 952 -50.59 -9.77 -15.03
CA PRO A 952 -49.70 -9.48 -16.16
C PRO A 952 -48.36 -8.89 -15.70
N LEU A 953 -47.31 -8.96 -16.52
CA LEU A 953 -45.95 -8.46 -16.18
C LEU A 953 -45.96 -7.05 -15.58
N VAL A 954 -46.81 -6.17 -16.12
CA VAL A 954 -47.04 -4.79 -15.65
C VAL A 954 -47.58 -4.76 -14.22
N GLU A 955 -48.55 -5.61 -13.90
CA GLU A 955 -49.22 -5.62 -12.61
C GLU A 955 -48.36 -6.32 -11.54
N VAL A 956 -47.50 -7.28 -11.91
CA VAL A 956 -46.47 -7.82 -11.00
C VAL A 956 -45.43 -6.76 -10.67
N ALA A 957 -44.93 -6.03 -11.67
CA ALA A 957 -43.99 -4.93 -11.43
C ALA A 957 -44.61 -3.80 -10.58
N TYR A 958 -45.88 -3.47 -10.81
CA TYR A 958 -46.62 -2.47 -10.04
C TYR A 958 -46.91 -2.94 -8.60
N LYS A 959 -47.34 -4.20 -8.40
CA LYS A 959 -47.57 -4.80 -7.06
C LYS A 959 -46.28 -4.95 -6.25
N LEU A 960 -45.17 -5.28 -6.90
CA LEU A 960 -43.84 -5.28 -6.28
C LEU A 960 -43.34 -3.85 -6.00
N GLY A 961 -43.87 -2.86 -6.72
CA GLY A 961 -43.57 -1.44 -6.56
C GLY A 961 -42.09 -1.10 -6.64
N ILE A 962 -41.36 -1.80 -7.52
CA ILE A 962 -39.94 -1.55 -7.76
C ILE A 962 -39.79 -0.15 -8.36
N LYS A 963 -39.23 0.80 -7.59
CA LYS A 963 -38.95 2.16 -8.07
C LYS A 963 -38.05 2.13 -9.31
N GLY A 964 -38.40 2.92 -10.34
CA GLY A 964 -37.64 3.04 -11.59
C GLY A 964 -38.04 2.08 -12.72
N LEU A 965 -38.87 1.07 -12.44
CA LEU A 965 -39.27 0.05 -13.42
C LEU A 965 -40.42 0.57 -14.32
N LYS A 966 -40.07 1.17 -15.46
CA LYS A 966 -41.05 1.68 -16.45
C LYS A 966 -41.51 0.55 -17.38
N ILE A 967 -42.66 -0.06 -17.09
CA ILE A 967 -43.33 -0.99 -18.01
C ILE A 967 -44.52 -0.27 -18.66
N SER A 968 -44.55 -0.19 -20.00
CA SER A 968 -45.62 0.50 -20.73
C SER A 968 -46.22 -0.38 -21.83
N HIS A 969 -47.24 -1.18 -21.51
CA HIS A 969 -48.13 -1.75 -22.53
C HIS A 969 -49.25 -0.78 -22.94
N LEU A 970 -49.55 0.22 -22.10
CA LEU A 970 -50.66 1.16 -22.28
C LEU A 970 -50.58 1.99 -23.58
N ASN A 971 -49.40 2.14 -24.17
CA ASN A 971 -49.21 2.88 -25.42
C ASN A 971 -49.04 2.00 -26.67
N LEU A 972 -48.84 0.68 -26.54
CA LEU A 972 -48.63 -0.17 -27.73
C LEU A 972 -49.95 -0.41 -28.48
N ASN A 973 -51.04 -0.62 -27.74
CA ASN A 973 -52.38 -0.78 -28.33
C ASN A 973 -52.90 0.52 -28.96
N SER A 974 -52.62 1.68 -28.36
CA SER A 974 -52.97 2.98 -28.95
C SER A 974 -52.13 3.29 -30.19
N MET A 975 -50.84 2.93 -30.20
CA MET A 975 -49.99 3.00 -31.39
C MET A 975 -50.49 2.07 -32.50
N LEU A 976 -50.93 0.85 -32.16
CA LEU A 976 -51.54 -0.10 -33.10
C LEU A 976 -52.85 0.44 -33.70
N ILE A 977 -53.73 1.03 -32.88
CA ILE A 977 -54.95 1.70 -33.35
C ILE A 977 -54.60 2.90 -34.24
N GLY A 978 -53.58 3.68 -33.87
CA GLY A 978 -53.06 4.79 -34.66
C GLY A 978 -52.57 4.34 -36.04
N TYR A 979 -51.80 3.26 -36.11
CA TYR A 979 -51.37 2.64 -37.37
C TYR A 979 -52.55 2.09 -38.20
N ARG A 980 -53.50 1.40 -37.55
CA ARG A 980 -54.73 0.92 -38.20
C ARG A 980 -55.60 2.07 -38.73
N ASN A 981 -55.54 3.23 -38.11
CA ASN A 981 -56.25 4.41 -38.56
C ASN A 981 -55.40 5.33 -39.47
N GLY A 982 -54.19 4.88 -39.88
CA GLY A 982 -53.30 5.62 -40.78
C GLY A 982 -52.59 6.83 -40.16
N ARG A 983 -52.69 7.03 -38.84
CA ARG A 983 -52.11 8.16 -38.09
C ARG A 983 -50.64 7.96 -37.71
N ILE A 984 -50.13 6.73 -37.79
CA ILE A 984 -48.77 6.35 -37.38
C ILE A 984 -48.16 5.47 -38.48
N SER A 985 -46.89 5.69 -38.83
CA SER A 985 -46.19 4.88 -39.82
C SER A 985 -45.81 3.51 -39.26
N PHE A 986 -45.59 2.54 -40.16
CA PHE A 986 -45.15 1.20 -39.80
C PHE A 986 -43.80 1.21 -39.05
N ASP A 987 -42.85 2.02 -39.51
CA ASP A 987 -41.52 2.12 -38.88
C ASP A 987 -41.59 2.63 -37.44
N LYS A 988 -42.40 3.67 -37.18
CA LYS A 988 -42.61 4.20 -35.83
C LYS A 988 -43.26 3.17 -34.90
N LEU A 989 -44.17 2.35 -35.43
CA LEU A 989 -44.79 1.26 -34.66
C LEU A 989 -43.74 0.19 -34.30
N ILE A 990 -42.88 -0.19 -35.25
CA ILE A 990 -41.81 -1.18 -35.04
C ILE A 990 -40.79 -0.69 -34.03
N GLU A 991 -40.31 0.55 -34.17
CA GLU A 991 -39.33 1.15 -33.26
C GLU A 991 -39.87 1.17 -31.82
N TYR A 992 -41.10 1.66 -31.64
CA TYR A 992 -41.77 1.68 -30.35
C TYR A 992 -41.96 0.26 -29.76
N ALA A 993 -42.29 -0.72 -30.59
CA ALA A 993 -42.47 -2.09 -30.15
C ALA A 993 -41.14 -2.78 -29.79
N LYS A 994 -40.06 -2.49 -30.52
CA LYS A 994 -38.69 -2.92 -30.20
C LYS A 994 -38.22 -2.35 -28.85
N GLU A 995 -38.47 -1.06 -28.59
CA GLU A 995 -38.17 -0.46 -27.29
C GLU A 995 -38.99 -1.10 -26.15
N THR A 996 -40.28 -1.36 -26.41
CA THR A 996 -41.17 -1.97 -25.42
C THR A 996 -40.71 -3.39 -25.08
N GLY A 997 -40.35 -4.19 -26.08
CA GLY A 997 -39.83 -5.55 -25.86
C GLY A 997 -38.51 -5.56 -25.07
N ILE A 998 -37.59 -4.61 -25.33
CA ILE A 998 -36.38 -4.47 -24.50
C ILE A 998 -36.73 -4.10 -23.05
N ARG A 999 -37.66 -3.16 -22.83
CA ARG A 999 -38.10 -2.79 -21.47
C ARG A 999 -38.71 -3.97 -20.73
N ASN A 1000 -39.51 -4.78 -21.42
CA ASN A 1000 -40.06 -6.01 -20.87
C ASN A 1000 -38.97 -7.04 -20.55
N ALA A 1001 -38.02 -7.28 -21.46
CA ALA A 1001 -36.90 -8.19 -21.19
C ALA A 1001 -36.08 -7.75 -19.97
N LYS A 1002 -35.80 -6.44 -19.83
CA LYS A 1002 -35.16 -5.87 -18.63
C LYS A 1002 -35.99 -6.08 -17.37
N ALA A 1003 -37.31 -5.89 -17.45
CA ALA A 1003 -38.23 -6.13 -16.34
C ALA A 1003 -38.24 -7.60 -15.90
N ILE A 1004 -38.30 -8.54 -16.86
CA ILE A 1004 -38.25 -9.99 -16.60
C ILE A 1004 -36.96 -10.35 -15.87
N TYR A 1005 -35.83 -9.81 -16.35
CA TYR A 1005 -34.52 -10.00 -15.71
C TYR A 1005 -34.53 -9.49 -14.26
N GLN A 1006 -34.98 -8.26 -14.04
CA GLN A 1006 -34.99 -7.64 -12.72
C GLN A 1006 -35.95 -8.35 -11.74
N ILE A 1007 -37.14 -8.76 -12.19
CA ILE A 1007 -38.09 -9.53 -11.37
C ILE A 1007 -37.49 -10.88 -10.96
N TYR A 1008 -36.78 -11.55 -11.87
CA TYR A 1008 -36.09 -12.80 -11.54
C TYR A 1008 -35.05 -12.58 -10.44
N LEU A 1009 -34.18 -11.58 -10.59
CA LEU A 1009 -33.15 -11.29 -9.60
C LEU A 1009 -33.73 -10.92 -8.23
N VAL A 1010 -34.79 -10.09 -8.19
CA VAL A 1010 -35.51 -9.77 -6.95
C VAL A 1010 -36.09 -11.03 -6.32
N SER A 1011 -36.77 -11.87 -7.11
CA SER A 1011 -37.36 -13.11 -6.63
C SER A 1011 -36.29 -14.06 -6.09
N GLU A 1012 -35.16 -14.22 -6.79
CA GLU A 1012 -34.07 -15.08 -6.37
C GLU A 1012 -33.43 -14.59 -5.07
N ALA A 1013 -33.25 -13.28 -4.92
CA ALA A 1013 -32.75 -12.66 -3.71
C ALA A 1013 -33.69 -12.89 -2.51
N VAL A 1014 -35.01 -12.76 -2.70
CA VAL A 1014 -35.99 -13.05 -1.64
C VAL A 1014 -36.00 -14.53 -1.29
N ARG A 1015 -35.92 -15.43 -2.28
CA ARG A 1015 -35.82 -16.88 -2.04
C ARG A 1015 -34.65 -17.20 -1.12
N LYS A 1016 -33.46 -16.66 -1.39
CA LYS A 1016 -32.25 -16.87 -0.58
C LYS A 1016 -32.30 -16.25 0.82
N ARG A 1017 -33.30 -15.42 1.12
CA ARG A 1017 -33.51 -14.82 2.45
C ARG A 1017 -34.52 -15.62 3.29
N LEU A 1018 -35.39 -16.39 2.63
CA LEU A 1018 -36.41 -17.24 3.25
C LEU A 1018 -35.87 -18.65 3.62
N TYR A 1019 -34.75 -19.05 3.01
CA TYR A 1019 -33.93 -20.21 3.38
C TYR A 1019 -32.65 -19.73 4.06
#